data_AF-A0A6G0NEB1-F1
#
_entry.id   AF-A0A6G0NEB1-F1
#
_cell.length_a   1.000
_cell.length_b   1.000
_cell.length_c   1.000
_cell.angle_alpha   90.00
_cell.angle_beta   90.00
_cell.angle_gamma   90.00
#
_symmetry.space_group_name_H-M   'P 1'
#
loop_
_entity.id
_entity.type
_entity.pdbx_description
1 polymer ?
#
loop_
_entity_poly.entity_id
_entity_poly.type
_entity_poly.pdbx_seq_one_letter_code
_entity_poly.pdbx_strand_id
1 'polypeptide(L)'
;MVVHVQVLSVQSVETAPSLLLSTETRRFLFNVGDGTQRLCMEHHVRLAKLQQVFLTELRTHAVGGLPGMVLTVSDTGKPGLHVHGPVGTTKYLKATRHFLYRPDFKLEASEALPIAAAQKKKKVKGCYEDDDEVVVHAVAVSKPRVGAKRKLNESPSLSSGSSEGDDCNTHVSVSYVVETRTQRGKFLVDRAVALGVPKGKLFGQLHQGKDVTLPDGRVVKSSDCVLPSVPAAGCVIVSCPTTAHVEALVSSEGFKRYREVEGQAPEMQVEVVFHLGGMDVLRHPKYVEWTRSFGAQARHVLLGHTACAQKTVYRASAKLQAQLQAVFPRAFPSNEAHELRDSAEPFSRAVPDASSLEFTPSDCEATESLGPAASNRVLGESMLKFVLAPQARRGFDASSCWPRLDFNEIRESVSSSAEIVAESTETPDAKNSDEDLIDGRITFLGTGCAIPSKYRNVTGMYLELPAPSSDTWAGMMLDCGEGSLGQMYRYAGGDVKRLQELVDRLKCVWISHNHADHHLGLLRLLSHRADGAETEPLLVIGPTPLRFWLDEYAAQDPTVRGKYSFVENYSFDESDSRSEEVETHAEAARAHAWLRESLNISQIECVPVKHAHQSYAAVVTFVNGAKLAFSGDCRPSDKLAEKAIGAFLVVHEATFEDDLAKEAKDKAHCTMAEAIEVGRQAKARHLLLTHFSQRYPKMAVLSSATEDNRAADEAPMEILTAIDMLSLRFRELRQPNLMEVCTQLMTQDDEEVGDVEAAASHKAQQEREERKKLKSTKRGEQ
;
A
#
# COMPACT_ATOMS: atom_id res chain seq x y z
N MET A 1 14.09 19.01 21.00
CA MET A 1 14.21 18.11 19.84
C MET A 1 13.81 16.70 20.23
N VAL A 2 12.62 16.29 19.77
CA VAL A 2 12.15 14.90 19.85
C VAL A 2 12.30 14.27 18.46
N VAL A 3 13.09 13.19 18.39
CA VAL A 3 13.29 12.40 17.17
C VAL A 3 12.94 10.96 17.49
N HIS A 4 12.02 10.38 16.73
CA HIS A 4 11.64 8.98 16.89
C HIS A 4 11.37 8.32 15.53
N VAL A 5 11.59 7.01 15.48
CA VAL A 5 11.25 6.16 14.34
C VAL A 5 10.08 5.28 14.75
N GLN A 6 9.01 5.28 13.96
CA GLN A 6 7.85 4.44 14.15
C GLN A 6 7.80 3.37 13.06
N VAL A 7 7.67 2.11 13.45
CA VAL A 7 7.35 1.00 12.53
C VAL A 7 5.90 1.20 12.10
N LEU A 8 5.66 1.50 10.82
CA LEU A 8 4.27 1.58 10.33
C LEU A 8 3.70 0.18 10.14
N SER A 9 4.50 -0.70 9.55
CA SER A 9 4.12 -2.06 9.21
C SER A 9 5.34 -2.98 9.28
N VAL A 10 5.08 -4.27 9.49
CA VAL A 10 6.03 -5.37 9.37
C VAL A 10 5.74 -6.18 8.10
N GLN A 11 6.59 -7.16 7.80
CA GLN A 11 6.36 -8.05 6.66
C GLN A 11 5.12 -8.93 6.91
N SER A 12 4.12 -8.76 6.04
CA SER A 12 2.95 -9.64 5.94
C SER A 12 2.60 -9.83 4.45
N VAL A 13 1.45 -10.47 4.18
CA VAL A 13 0.92 -10.56 2.81
C VAL A 13 0.30 -9.22 2.39
N GLU A 14 -0.43 -8.58 3.30
CA GLU A 14 -1.17 -7.33 3.06
C GLU A 14 -0.25 -6.09 3.07
N THR A 15 0.85 -6.13 3.83
CA THR A 15 1.75 -4.99 4.02
C THR A 15 3.21 -5.40 3.93
N ALA A 16 4.06 -4.45 3.53
CA ALA A 16 5.51 -4.58 3.56
C ALA A 16 6.12 -3.66 4.63
N PRO A 17 7.34 -3.94 5.14
CA PRO A 17 8.00 -3.09 6.11
C PRO A 17 8.14 -1.63 5.66
N SER A 18 7.56 -0.72 6.44
CA SER A 18 7.64 0.72 6.23
C SER A 18 7.89 1.43 7.56
N LEU A 19 8.69 2.50 7.54
CA LEU A 19 9.09 3.23 8.75
C LEU A 19 8.83 4.73 8.59
N LEU A 20 8.36 5.38 9.65
CA LEU A 20 8.16 6.82 9.72
C LEU A 20 9.13 7.42 10.73
N LEU A 21 10.13 8.16 10.24
CA LEU A 21 10.96 9.02 11.07
C LEU A 21 10.24 10.36 11.27
N SER A 22 10.11 10.74 12.53
CA SER A 22 9.42 11.95 12.95
C SER A 22 10.33 12.84 13.77
N THR A 23 10.46 14.09 13.33
CA THR A 23 11.12 15.17 14.09
C THR A 23 10.09 16.19 14.55
N GLU A 24 10.49 17.33 15.12
CA GLU A 24 9.53 18.37 15.50
C GLU A 24 8.92 19.03 14.25
N THR A 25 9.73 19.21 13.19
CA THR A 25 9.33 19.99 12.02
C THR A 25 8.98 19.16 10.80
N ARG A 26 9.55 17.95 10.64
CA ARG A 26 9.45 17.14 9.42
C ARG A 26 9.07 15.69 9.68
N ARG A 27 8.67 15.02 8.62
CA ARG A 27 8.43 13.57 8.55
C ARG A 27 9.15 12.99 7.35
N PHE A 28 9.75 11.83 7.54
CA PHE A 28 10.49 11.10 6.53
C PHE A 28 9.97 9.68 6.49
N LEU A 29 9.52 9.23 5.31
CA LEU A 29 8.93 7.91 5.13
C LEU A 29 9.95 7.00 4.46
N PHE A 30 10.23 5.84 5.03
CA PHE A 30 11.10 4.82 4.44
C PHE A 30 10.24 3.67 3.92
N ASN A 31 10.29 3.46 2.61
CA ASN A 31 9.38 2.63 1.82
C ASN A 31 7.91 3.04 1.91
N VAL A 32 7.18 2.80 0.82
CA VAL A 32 5.75 3.08 0.66
C VAL A 32 5.13 1.92 -0.11
N GLY A 33 4.95 0.79 0.58
CA GLY A 33 4.26 -0.38 0.01
C GLY A 33 2.75 -0.13 -0.16
N ASP A 34 2.08 -1.02 -0.87
CA ASP A 34 0.62 -1.02 -1.02
C ASP A 34 -0.09 -0.87 0.33
N GLY A 35 -1.12 -0.04 0.37
CA GLY A 35 -1.96 0.16 1.54
C GLY A 35 -1.34 1.05 2.63
N THR A 36 -0.12 1.54 2.46
CA THR A 36 0.54 2.42 3.45
C THR A 36 -0.30 3.65 3.78
N GLN A 37 -0.96 4.26 2.79
CA GLN A 37 -1.87 5.38 3.02
C GLN A 37 -3.10 4.99 3.84
N ARG A 38 -3.72 3.85 3.53
CA ARG A 38 -4.91 3.32 4.24
C ARG A 38 -4.55 2.98 5.69
N LEU A 39 -3.38 2.36 5.91
CA LEU A 39 -2.84 2.08 7.23
C LEU A 39 -2.67 3.38 8.03
N CYS A 40 -2.10 4.43 7.42
CA CYS A 40 -1.95 5.71 8.11
C CYS A 40 -3.30 6.33 8.51
N MET A 41 -4.33 6.17 7.68
CA MET A 41 -5.69 6.64 7.97
C MET A 41 -6.33 5.85 9.11
N GLU A 42 -6.30 4.51 9.06
CA GLU A 42 -6.85 3.61 10.08
C GLU A 42 -6.29 3.91 11.48
N HIS A 43 -5.00 4.27 11.55
CA HIS A 43 -4.26 4.40 12.81
C HIS A 43 -3.86 5.82 13.16
N HIS A 44 -4.54 6.81 12.56
CA HIS A 44 -4.37 8.24 12.84
C HIS A 44 -2.92 8.73 12.74
N VAL A 45 -2.15 8.16 11.82
CA VAL A 45 -0.75 8.55 11.57
C VAL A 45 -0.73 9.81 10.70
N ARG A 46 -0.29 10.93 11.29
CA ARG A 46 -0.31 12.24 10.62
C ARG A 46 0.81 12.41 9.59
N LEU A 47 0.42 12.56 8.32
CA LEU A 47 1.33 12.77 7.18
C LEU A 47 1.49 14.24 6.77
N ALA A 48 0.85 15.17 7.48
CA ALA A 48 0.85 16.60 7.17
C ALA A 48 2.24 17.26 7.12
N LYS A 49 3.29 16.64 7.68
CA LYS A 49 4.68 17.12 7.64
C LYS A 49 5.62 16.29 6.73
N LEU A 50 5.08 15.33 5.98
CA LEU A 50 5.85 14.51 5.03
C LEU A 50 6.38 15.34 3.86
N GLN A 51 7.69 15.33 3.66
CA GLN A 51 8.37 16.03 2.55
C GLN A 51 9.39 15.16 1.83
N GLN A 52 9.80 14.05 2.46
CA GLN A 52 10.90 13.21 2.00
C GLN A 52 10.45 11.75 2.08
N VAL A 53 10.64 11.02 0.99
CA VAL A 53 10.47 9.56 0.93
C VAL A 53 11.82 8.93 0.59
N PHE A 54 12.20 7.87 1.29
CA PHE A 54 13.43 7.13 1.10
C PHE A 54 13.11 5.67 0.74
N LEU A 55 13.28 5.33 -0.53
CA LEU A 55 13.00 4.01 -1.07
C LEU A 55 14.24 3.13 -0.95
N THR A 56 14.08 1.92 -0.45
CA THR A 56 15.20 0.96 -0.36
C THR A 56 15.41 0.19 -1.65
N GLU A 57 14.35 0.01 -2.44
CA GLU A 57 14.32 -0.76 -3.70
C GLU A 57 13.27 -0.18 -4.67
N LEU A 58 13.36 -0.51 -5.96
CA LEU A 58 12.29 -0.24 -6.96
C LEU A 58 11.52 -1.53 -7.24
N ARG A 59 10.90 -2.06 -6.19
CA ARG A 59 10.03 -3.23 -6.27
C ARG A 59 8.69 -2.89 -5.68
N THR A 60 7.66 -3.63 -6.10
CA THR A 60 6.26 -3.36 -5.74
C THR A 60 6.05 -3.25 -4.23
N HIS A 61 6.72 -4.07 -3.42
CA HIS A 61 6.61 -4.00 -1.95
C HIS A 61 7.15 -2.70 -1.34
N ALA A 62 8.10 -2.02 -1.99
CA ALA A 62 8.72 -0.81 -1.49
C ALA A 62 8.10 0.47 -2.07
N VAL A 63 7.47 0.39 -3.25
CA VAL A 63 7.00 1.56 -4.01
C VAL A 63 5.52 1.54 -4.40
N GLY A 64 4.82 0.42 -4.25
CA GLY A 64 3.50 0.24 -4.85
C GLY A 64 2.43 1.22 -4.35
N GLY A 65 2.53 1.67 -3.09
CA GLY A 65 1.66 2.72 -2.53
C GLY A 65 2.18 4.15 -2.75
N LEU A 66 3.34 4.35 -3.38
CA LEU A 66 3.91 5.68 -3.60
C LEU A 66 3.04 6.57 -4.49
N PRO A 67 2.43 6.09 -5.60
CA PRO A 67 1.57 6.95 -6.41
C PRO A 67 0.35 7.45 -5.63
N GLY A 68 -0.33 6.57 -4.88
CA GLY A 68 -1.43 6.95 -3.99
C GLY A 68 -0.98 7.95 -2.92
N MET A 69 0.18 7.71 -2.31
CA MET A 69 0.79 8.65 -1.35
C MET A 69 1.08 10.02 -1.96
N VAL A 70 1.60 10.09 -3.19
CA VAL A 70 1.85 11.36 -3.88
C VAL A 70 0.54 12.10 -4.13
N LEU A 71 -0.50 11.41 -4.59
CA LEU A 71 -1.83 12.01 -4.79
C LEU A 71 -2.34 12.60 -3.47
N THR A 72 -2.32 11.81 -2.39
CA THR A 72 -2.75 12.24 -1.05
C THR A 72 -1.93 13.42 -0.51
N VAL A 73 -0.60 13.40 -0.64
CA VAL A 73 0.27 14.49 -0.16
C VAL A 73 0.10 15.75 -1.01
N SER A 74 0.02 15.62 -2.33
CA SER A 74 -0.26 16.75 -3.23
C SER A 74 -1.57 17.43 -2.89
N ASP A 75 -2.50 16.62 -2.40
CA ASP A 75 -3.81 17.06 -2.04
C ASP A 75 -3.82 17.91 -0.75
N THR A 76 -2.87 17.70 0.16
CA THR A 76 -2.72 18.56 1.36
C THR A 76 -2.29 20.01 1.07
N GLY A 77 -2.02 20.37 -0.20
CA GLY A 77 -1.62 21.72 -0.60
C GLY A 77 -0.13 22.02 -0.40
N LYS A 78 0.69 20.98 -0.19
CA LYS A 78 2.14 21.12 -0.11
C LYS A 78 2.76 21.45 -1.46
N PRO A 79 3.92 22.14 -1.48
CA PRO A 79 4.58 22.52 -2.72
C PRO A 79 5.24 21.35 -3.46
N GLY A 80 5.51 20.23 -2.79
CA GLY A 80 6.18 19.10 -3.41
C GLY A 80 6.54 17.96 -2.46
N LEU A 81 7.12 16.92 -3.05
CA LEU A 81 7.66 15.74 -2.38
C LEU A 81 8.96 15.34 -3.07
N HIS A 82 9.98 15.04 -2.27
CA HIS A 82 11.26 14.56 -2.78
C HIS A 82 11.42 13.08 -2.46
N VAL A 83 11.67 12.27 -3.49
CA VAL A 83 11.86 10.82 -3.40
C VAL A 83 13.34 10.49 -3.60
N HIS A 84 13.96 9.91 -2.58
CA HIS A 84 15.31 9.38 -2.63
C HIS A 84 15.23 7.88 -2.81
N GLY A 85 16.09 7.29 -3.63
CA GLY A 85 16.06 5.85 -3.85
C GLY A 85 17.24 5.33 -4.66
N PRO A 86 17.23 4.05 -5.04
CA PRO A 86 18.23 3.48 -5.94
C PRO A 86 18.18 4.12 -7.35
N VAL A 87 19.19 3.81 -8.16
CA VAL A 87 19.22 4.15 -9.59
C VAL A 87 17.95 3.64 -10.29
N GLY A 88 17.32 4.51 -11.08
CA GLY A 88 16.04 4.23 -11.74
C GLY A 88 14.85 4.89 -11.06
N THR A 89 15.01 5.48 -9.86
CA THR A 89 13.93 6.21 -9.16
C THR A 89 13.32 7.28 -10.06
N THR A 90 14.13 8.02 -10.81
CA THR A 90 13.64 9.03 -11.76
C THR A 90 12.82 8.42 -12.89
N LYS A 91 13.22 7.24 -13.39
CA LYS A 91 12.49 6.52 -14.44
C LYS A 91 11.16 6.00 -13.91
N TYR A 92 11.15 5.44 -12.70
CA TYR A 92 9.92 5.01 -12.03
C TYR A 92 8.92 6.17 -11.88
N LEU A 93 9.33 7.32 -11.35
CA LEU A 93 8.43 8.47 -11.22
C LEU A 93 7.91 8.96 -12.58
N LYS A 94 8.77 8.97 -13.61
CA LYS A 94 8.35 9.29 -14.98
C LYS A 94 7.29 8.31 -15.50
N ALA A 95 7.38 7.02 -15.19
CA ALA A 95 6.39 6.03 -15.63
C ALA A 95 4.98 6.32 -15.09
N THR A 96 4.87 6.96 -13.91
CA THR A 96 3.56 7.32 -13.31
C THR A 96 2.86 8.50 -13.99
N ARG A 97 3.51 9.20 -14.93
CA ARG A 97 2.99 10.43 -15.58
C ARG A 97 1.64 10.29 -16.26
N HIS A 98 1.28 9.06 -16.63
CA HIS A 98 0.05 8.75 -17.37
C HIS A 98 -1.22 8.93 -16.53
N PHE A 99 -1.10 8.79 -15.20
CA PHE A 99 -2.22 8.89 -14.25
C PHE A 99 -1.93 9.83 -13.08
N LEU A 100 -0.67 10.20 -12.90
CA LEU A 100 -0.22 11.12 -11.85
C LEU A 100 0.15 12.47 -12.47
N TYR A 101 -0.86 13.33 -12.68
CA TYR A 101 -0.67 14.70 -13.12
C TYR A 101 -1.07 15.71 -12.04
N ARG A 102 -0.10 16.51 -11.57
CA ARG A 102 -0.27 17.56 -10.55
C ARG A 102 0.63 18.77 -10.89
N PRO A 103 0.15 19.77 -11.64
CA PRO A 103 1.00 20.85 -12.16
C PRO A 103 1.61 21.73 -11.06
N ASP A 104 0.88 21.94 -9.97
CA ASP A 104 1.31 22.78 -8.84
C ASP A 104 2.09 21.99 -7.77
N PHE A 105 2.45 20.73 -8.04
CA PHE A 105 3.14 19.86 -7.09
C PHE A 105 4.48 19.39 -7.64
N LYS A 106 5.56 19.83 -7.01
CA LYS A 106 6.92 19.49 -7.43
C LYS A 106 7.30 18.09 -6.93
N LEU A 107 7.34 17.12 -7.83
CA LEU A 107 7.82 15.78 -7.54
C LEU A 107 9.28 15.63 -7.99
N GLU A 108 10.20 15.54 -7.03
CA GLU A 108 11.65 15.46 -7.29
C GLU A 108 12.22 14.09 -6.95
N ALA A 109 13.31 13.71 -7.61
CA ALA A 109 14.01 12.45 -7.37
C ALA A 109 15.50 12.67 -7.07
N SER A 110 16.07 11.82 -6.23
CA SER A 110 17.52 11.68 -6.08
C SER A 110 17.91 10.21 -5.99
N GLU A 111 18.99 9.86 -6.68
CA GLU A 111 19.41 8.47 -6.85
C GLU A 111 20.71 8.21 -6.10
N ALA A 112 20.68 7.22 -5.22
CA ALA A 112 21.85 6.72 -4.51
C ALA A 112 22.65 5.79 -5.44
N LEU A 113 23.92 6.12 -5.65
CA LEU A 113 24.85 5.32 -6.45
C LEU A 113 25.67 4.40 -5.56
N PRO A 114 25.91 3.14 -5.95
CA PRO A 114 26.92 2.31 -5.33
C PRO A 114 28.30 3.00 -5.38
N ILE A 115 29.09 2.86 -4.32
CA ILE A 115 30.35 3.59 -4.12
C ILE A 115 31.32 3.46 -5.32
N ALA A 116 31.42 2.26 -5.91
CA ALA A 116 32.26 2.01 -7.09
C ALA A 116 31.85 2.85 -8.33
N ALA A 117 30.56 3.17 -8.47
CA ALA A 117 30.05 4.03 -9.52
C ALA A 117 30.12 5.52 -9.14
N ALA A 118 29.95 5.85 -7.87
CA ALA A 118 30.03 7.22 -7.34
C ALA A 118 31.43 7.83 -7.48
N GLN A 119 32.50 7.03 -7.28
CA GLN A 119 33.89 7.51 -7.45
C GLN A 119 34.21 7.99 -8.88
N LYS A 120 33.49 7.50 -9.90
CA LYS A 120 33.63 7.96 -11.30
C LYS A 120 32.85 9.26 -11.59
N LYS A 121 31.77 9.54 -10.85
CA LYS A 121 30.92 10.72 -11.03
C LYS A 121 31.10 11.66 -9.83
N LYS A 122 32.03 12.62 -9.93
CA LYS A 122 32.44 13.62 -8.90
C LYS A 122 31.31 14.51 -8.28
N LYS A 123 30.03 14.18 -8.40
CA LYS A 123 28.92 15.13 -8.19
C LYS A 123 27.65 14.61 -7.50
N VAL A 124 27.66 13.49 -6.77
CA VAL A 124 26.45 13.02 -6.06
C VAL A 124 26.61 13.20 -4.54
N LYS A 125 25.78 14.05 -3.93
CA LYS A 125 25.60 14.09 -2.46
C LYS A 125 24.91 12.78 -2.05
N GLY A 126 25.64 11.88 -1.38
CA GLY A 126 25.11 10.62 -0.85
C GLY A 126 24.34 10.77 0.48
N CYS A 127 23.92 11.98 0.83
CA CYS A 127 23.20 12.25 2.06
C CYS A 127 22.17 13.37 1.86
N TYR A 128 21.06 13.23 2.56
CA TYR A 128 20.10 14.30 2.81
C TYR A 128 20.44 14.94 4.16
N GLU A 129 20.41 16.27 4.20
CA GLU A 129 20.72 17.04 5.38
C GLU A 129 19.54 17.95 5.71
N ASP A 130 18.99 17.79 6.91
CA ASP A 130 18.11 18.76 7.52
C ASP A 130 18.96 19.77 8.29
N ASP A 131 18.66 21.07 8.13
CA ASP A 131 19.50 22.16 8.64
C ASP A 131 19.71 22.07 10.17
N ASP A 132 18.75 21.50 10.92
CA ASP A 132 18.78 21.55 12.39
C ASP A 132 18.54 20.20 13.11
N GLU A 133 17.86 19.20 12.52
CA GLU A 133 17.42 18.02 13.30
C GLU A 133 18.16 16.70 12.99
N VAL A 134 18.27 16.33 11.71
CA VAL A 134 18.78 15.00 11.30
C VAL A 134 19.57 15.02 9.99
N VAL A 135 20.46 14.03 9.82
CA VAL A 135 21.13 13.72 8.55
C VAL A 135 20.78 12.30 8.15
N VAL A 136 20.49 12.06 6.88
CA VAL A 136 20.18 10.72 6.34
C VAL A 136 21.21 10.35 5.28
N HIS A 137 22.06 9.38 5.57
CA HIS A 137 23.07 8.84 4.66
C HIS A 137 22.52 7.64 3.90
N ALA A 138 22.75 7.60 2.59
CA ALA A 138 22.38 6.46 1.74
C ALA A 138 23.59 5.55 1.50
N VAL A 139 23.41 4.26 1.73
CA VAL A 139 24.40 3.20 1.45
C VAL A 139 23.83 2.26 0.40
N ALA A 140 24.22 2.47 -0.85
CA ALA A 140 23.75 1.67 -1.99
C ALA A 140 24.70 0.50 -2.30
N VAL A 141 24.13 -0.68 -2.48
CA VAL A 141 24.85 -1.91 -2.85
C VAL A 141 24.15 -2.62 -4.00
N SER A 142 24.94 -3.25 -4.87
CA SER A 142 24.43 -3.97 -6.04
C SER A 142 24.60 -5.47 -5.87
N LYS A 143 23.67 -6.27 -6.41
CA LYS A 143 23.86 -7.71 -6.58
C LYS A 143 25.16 -7.97 -7.38
N PRO A 144 26.09 -8.81 -6.89
CA PRO A 144 27.28 -9.19 -7.64
C PRO A 144 26.91 -9.88 -8.96
N ARG A 145 27.62 -9.56 -10.06
CA ARG A 145 27.49 -10.29 -11.32
C ARG A 145 28.12 -11.68 -11.17
N VAL A 146 27.32 -12.73 -11.28
CA VAL A 146 27.82 -14.11 -11.30
C VAL A 146 28.59 -14.30 -12.61
N GLY A 147 29.91 -14.52 -12.55
CA GLY A 147 30.73 -14.86 -13.72
C GLY A 147 31.94 -13.96 -14.02
N ALA A 148 32.15 -12.84 -13.31
CA ALA A 148 33.32 -11.99 -13.51
C ALA A 148 34.61 -12.57 -12.87
N LYS A 149 35.06 -13.74 -13.34
CA LYS A 149 36.48 -14.10 -13.20
C LYS A 149 37.26 -13.12 -14.07
N ARG A 150 37.99 -12.19 -13.44
CA ARG A 150 39.04 -11.40 -14.13
C ARG A 150 39.99 -12.37 -14.83
N LYS A 151 39.87 -12.52 -16.15
CA LYS A 151 41.00 -13.00 -16.95
C LYS A 151 41.99 -11.85 -17.01
N LEU A 152 43.09 -11.97 -16.26
CA LEU A 152 44.29 -11.21 -16.57
C LEU A 152 44.82 -11.70 -17.91
N ASN A 153 45.21 -10.76 -18.77
CA ASN A 153 45.86 -10.92 -20.07
C ASN A 153 44.94 -11.32 -21.24
N GLU A 154 44.35 -10.32 -21.88
CA GLU A 154 44.15 -10.31 -23.34
C GLU A 154 44.08 -8.85 -23.82
N SER A 155 44.94 -8.51 -24.80
CA SER A 155 45.09 -7.19 -25.41
C SER A 155 43.90 -6.84 -26.33
N PRO A 156 43.64 -5.55 -26.63
CA PRO A 156 42.40 -5.16 -27.30
C PRO A 156 42.46 -5.44 -28.80
N SER A 157 41.59 -6.32 -29.30
CA SER A 157 41.25 -6.35 -30.72
C SER A 157 39.99 -5.52 -30.97
N LEU A 158 40.12 -4.57 -31.89
CA LEU A 158 39.03 -3.75 -32.40
C LEU A 158 38.11 -4.60 -33.29
N SER A 159 36.84 -4.71 -32.89
CA SER A 159 35.74 -4.92 -33.85
C SER A 159 34.54 -4.07 -33.43
N SER A 160 34.24 -3.11 -34.29
CA SER A 160 33.07 -2.23 -34.23
C SER A 160 31.83 -3.02 -34.62
N GLY A 161 31.02 -3.38 -33.63
CA GLY A 161 29.64 -3.85 -33.78
C GLY A 161 28.83 -3.25 -32.64
N SER A 162 27.86 -2.40 -32.97
CA SER A 162 26.96 -1.75 -32.03
C SER A 162 26.10 -2.78 -31.28
N SER A 163 26.50 -3.10 -30.06
CA SER A 163 25.70 -3.87 -29.09
C SER A 163 25.14 -2.94 -28.00
N GLU A 164 24.15 -2.11 -28.35
CA GLU A 164 23.35 -1.35 -27.36
C GLU A 164 22.28 -2.21 -26.67
N GLY A 165 22.57 -3.48 -26.37
CA GLY A 165 21.53 -4.47 -26.05
C GLY A 165 21.85 -5.48 -24.95
N ASP A 166 22.76 -5.20 -24.01
CA ASP A 166 22.94 -6.10 -22.85
C ASP A 166 23.56 -5.41 -21.61
N ASP A 167 23.01 -4.26 -21.18
CA ASP A 167 23.36 -3.68 -19.87
C ASP A 167 22.57 -4.40 -18.75
N CYS A 168 22.89 -5.69 -18.59
CA CYS A 168 22.33 -6.62 -17.62
C CYS A 168 22.35 -6.05 -16.17
N ASN A 169 21.19 -5.55 -15.75
CA ASN A 169 20.37 -6.00 -14.63
C ASN A 169 21.08 -6.22 -13.27
N THR A 170 21.82 -5.23 -12.78
CA THR A 170 22.29 -5.23 -11.38
C THR A 170 21.21 -4.65 -10.47
N HIS A 171 20.51 -5.51 -9.74
CA HIS A 171 19.56 -5.09 -8.72
C HIS A 171 20.28 -4.28 -7.62
N VAL A 172 19.85 -3.03 -7.39
CA VAL A 172 20.44 -2.12 -6.40
C VAL A 172 19.52 -2.01 -5.19
N SER A 173 20.09 -2.25 -4.01
CA SER A 173 19.44 -2.01 -2.71
C SER A 173 20.09 -0.82 -2.01
N VAL A 174 19.30 0.01 -1.36
CA VAL A 174 19.75 1.15 -0.57
C VAL A 174 19.38 0.95 0.88
N SER A 175 20.37 1.01 1.76
CA SER A 175 20.18 1.13 3.21
C SER A 175 20.37 2.58 3.64
N TYR A 176 19.76 2.97 4.75
CA TYR A 176 19.82 4.35 5.24
C TYR A 176 20.38 4.40 6.66
N VAL A 177 21.22 5.40 6.94
CA VAL A 177 21.68 5.70 8.30
C VAL A 177 21.22 7.10 8.67
N VAL A 178 20.43 7.19 9.72
CA VAL A 178 19.91 8.44 10.27
C VAL A 178 20.78 8.86 11.45
N GLU A 179 21.42 10.01 11.35
CA GLU A 179 22.17 10.64 12.44
C GLU A 179 21.35 11.79 13.04
N THR A 180 21.21 11.83 14.36
CA THR A 180 20.73 13.05 15.05
C THR A 180 21.86 14.06 15.21
N ARG A 181 21.53 15.34 15.29
CA ARG A 181 22.55 16.36 15.62
C ARG A 181 22.94 16.30 17.10
N THR A 182 24.22 16.55 17.37
CA THR A 182 24.72 16.79 18.73
C THR A 182 23.97 17.97 19.34
N GLN A 183 23.25 17.73 20.44
CA GLN A 183 22.51 18.78 21.12
C GLN A 183 23.41 19.46 22.14
N ARG A 184 23.48 20.79 22.08
CA ARG A 184 24.20 21.56 23.11
C ARG A 184 23.54 21.34 24.47
N GLY A 185 24.35 21.27 25.51
CA GLY A 185 23.81 21.15 26.86
C GLY A 185 22.99 22.37 27.26
N LYS A 186 22.07 22.17 28.20
CA LYS A 186 21.20 23.24 28.70
C LYS A 186 22.03 24.34 29.37
N PHE A 187 21.78 25.60 29.00
CA PHE A 187 22.35 26.74 29.69
C PHE A 187 21.68 26.93 31.06
N LEU A 188 22.50 26.98 32.10
CA LEU A 188 22.13 27.14 33.50
C LEU A 188 22.13 28.63 33.87
N VAL A 189 21.01 29.30 33.60
CA VAL A 189 20.84 30.74 33.87
C VAL A 189 21.20 31.09 35.31
N ASP A 190 20.74 30.31 36.28
CA ASP A 190 20.97 30.59 37.70
C ASP A 190 22.46 30.51 38.07
N ARG A 191 23.22 29.58 37.45
CA ARG A 191 24.68 29.51 37.64
C ARG A 191 25.40 30.69 37.03
N ALA A 192 25.02 31.10 35.82
CA ALA A 192 25.61 32.27 35.18
C ALA A 192 25.36 33.56 35.99
N VAL A 193 24.16 33.72 36.54
CA VAL A 193 23.83 34.83 37.44
C VAL A 193 24.64 34.75 38.74
N ALA A 194 24.75 33.57 39.36
CA ALA A 194 25.53 33.38 40.58
C ALA A 194 27.03 33.67 40.39
N LEU A 195 27.56 33.44 39.19
CA LEU A 195 28.95 33.76 38.82
C LEU A 195 29.15 35.24 38.44
N GLY A 196 28.12 36.07 38.54
CA GLY A 196 28.19 37.51 38.28
C GLY A 196 28.13 37.90 36.80
N VAL A 197 27.70 36.98 35.93
CA VAL A 197 27.56 37.28 34.49
C VAL A 197 26.29 38.10 34.26
N PRO A 198 26.37 39.31 33.68
CA PRO A 198 25.18 40.11 33.38
C PRO A 198 24.34 39.46 32.29
N LYS A 199 23.01 39.48 32.48
CA LYS A 199 22.03 38.99 31.51
C LYS A 199 22.18 39.75 30.18
N GLY A 200 22.14 39.03 29.05
CA GLY A 200 22.24 39.61 27.71
C GLY A 200 23.27 38.91 26.85
N LYS A 201 24.07 39.69 26.09
CA LYS A 201 25.01 39.16 25.08
C LYS A 201 26.01 38.13 25.64
N LEU A 202 26.44 38.29 26.89
CA LEU A 202 27.39 37.38 27.53
C LEU A 202 26.81 35.99 27.81
N PHE A 203 25.50 35.88 28.07
CA PHE A 203 24.84 34.57 28.16
C PHE A 203 24.85 33.84 26.83
N GLY A 204 24.61 34.56 25.73
CA GLY A 204 24.70 34.01 24.38
C GLY A 204 26.11 33.53 24.05
N GLN A 205 27.15 34.24 24.49
CA GLN A 205 28.55 33.83 24.31
C GLN A 205 28.88 32.56 25.08
N LEU A 206 28.51 32.50 26.38
CA LEU A 206 28.69 31.29 27.18
C LEU A 206 27.94 30.10 26.59
N HIS A 207 26.67 30.27 26.18
CA HIS A 207 25.90 29.20 25.55
C HIS A 207 26.45 28.78 24.15
N GLN A 208 27.26 29.63 23.50
CA GLN A 208 27.98 29.32 22.26
C GLN A 208 29.32 28.61 22.48
N GLY A 209 29.66 28.24 23.71
CA GLY A 209 30.94 27.61 24.01
C GLY A 209 32.09 28.60 24.19
N LYS A 210 31.81 29.92 24.26
CA LYS A 210 32.84 30.95 24.42
C LYS A 210 32.94 31.37 25.87
N ASP A 211 34.14 31.29 26.42
CA ASP A 211 34.43 31.82 27.75
C ASP A 211 34.33 33.34 27.75
N VAL A 212 33.84 33.90 28.86
CA VAL A 212 33.56 35.33 28.99
C VAL A 212 34.42 35.92 30.09
N THR A 213 35.09 37.03 29.80
CA THR A 213 35.81 37.83 30.80
C THR A 213 34.88 38.92 31.33
N LEU A 214 34.69 38.96 32.66
CA LEU A 214 33.89 39.96 33.35
C LEU A 214 34.68 41.27 33.54
N PRO A 215 34.01 42.41 33.82
CA PRO A 215 34.68 43.69 34.04
C PRO A 215 35.69 43.71 35.20
N ASP A 216 35.57 42.77 36.13
CA ASP A 216 36.48 42.58 37.26
C ASP A 216 37.70 41.69 36.94
N GLY A 217 37.85 41.26 35.68
CA GLY A 217 38.95 40.44 35.20
C GLY A 217 38.76 38.92 35.38
N ARG A 218 37.68 38.46 36.01
CA ARG A 218 37.40 37.01 36.16
C ARG A 218 36.92 36.42 34.83
N VAL A 219 37.43 35.24 34.48
CA VAL A 219 36.98 34.46 33.32
C VAL A 219 35.98 33.41 33.77
N VAL A 220 34.75 33.49 33.27
CA VAL A 220 33.72 32.48 33.46
C VAL A 220 33.74 31.54 32.27
N LYS A 221 33.92 30.23 32.54
CA LYS A 221 33.96 29.25 31.46
C LYS A 221 32.56 28.87 31.02
N SER A 222 32.40 28.59 29.74
CA SER A 222 31.16 28.06 29.19
C SER A 222 30.73 26.77 29.92
N SER A 223 31.70 25.89 30.22
CA SER A 223 31.48 24.64 30.96
C SER A 223 30.91 24.82 32.37
N ASP A 224 31.08 25.99 32.99
CA ASP A 224 30.57 26.27 34.34
C ASP A 224 29.06 26.59 34.31
N CYS A 225 28.57 27.02 33.15
CA CYS A 225 27.21 27.52 32.93
C CYS A 225 26.41 26.70 31.92
N VAL A 226 27.01 25.70 31.26
CA VAL A 226 26.37 24.86 30.24
C VAL A 226 26.60 23.41 30.63
N LEU A 227 25.53 22.60 30.67
CA LEU A 227 25.67 21.16 30.86
C LEU A 227 26.48 20.51 29.72
N PRO A 228 27.02 19.30 29.88
CA PRO A 228 27.63 18.56 28.78
C PRO A 228 26.66 18.43 27.59
N SER A 229 27.19 18.54 26.38
CA SER A 229 26.41 18.29 25.16
C SER A 229 25.95 16.83 25.12
N VAL A 230 24.74 16.61 24.61
CA VAL A 230 24.21 15.27 24.35
C VAL A 230 24.76 14.80 23.00
N PRO A 231 25.49 13.68 22.95
CA PRO A 231 26.08 13.19 21.71
C PRO A 231 25.01 12.82 20.68
N ALA A 232 25.39 12.93 19.41
CA ALA A 232 24.61 12.39 18.31
C ALA A 232 24.38 10.88 18.49
N ALA A 233 23.22 10.42 18.02
CA ALA A 233 22.82 9.02 18.01
C ALA A 233 22.44 8.59 16.60
N GLY A 234 22.87 7.38 16.24
CA GLY A 234 22.59 6.74 14.95
C GLY A 234 21.43 5.76 15.01
N CYS A 235 20.64 5.73 13.92
CA CYS A 235 19.63 4.72 13.63
C CYS A 235 19.88 4.16 12.23
N VAL A 236 19.95 2.85 12.08
CA VAL A 236 20.22 2.20 10.80
C VAL A 236 18.97 1.49 10.28
N ILE A 237 18.64 1.69 9.01
CA ILE A 237 17.57 0.98 8.30
C ILE A 237 18.23 0.16 7.20
N VAL A 238 18.28 -1.16 7.39
CA VAL A 238 19.06 -2.08 6.56
C VAL A 238 18.15 -2.79 5.57
N SER A 239 18.40 -2.55 4.28
CA SER A 239 17.80 -3.30 3.19
C SER A 239 18.81 -4.27 2.58
N CYS A 240 18.58 -5.56 2.81
CA CYS A 240 19.34 -6.65 2.22
C CYS A 240 18.35 -7.65 1.61
N PRO A 241 17.99 -7.49 0.33
CA PRO A 241 16.83 -8.17 -0.26
C PRO A 241 17.00 -9.68 -0.38
N THR A 242 18.22 -10.13 -0.68
CA THR A 242 18.54 -11.56 -0.83
C THR A 242 19.94 -11.87 -0.31
N THR A 243 20.22 -13.16 -0.07
CA THR A 243 21.54 -13.65 0.34
C THR A 243 22.65 -13.24 -0.63
N ALA A 244 22.34 -13.10 -1.92
CA ALA A 244 23.28 -12.62 -2.93
C ALA A 244 23.79 -11.18 -2.69
N HIS A 245 23.08 -10.38 -1.89
CA HIS A 245 23.51 -9.01 -1.56
C HIS A 245 24.38 -8.94 -0.30
N VAL A 246 24.44 -10.01 0.51
CA VAL A 246 25.10 -9.98 1.83
C VAL A 246 26.57 -9.59 1.72
N GLU A 247 27.31 -10.17 0.78
CA GLU A 247 28.74 -9.87 0.63
C GLU A 247 28.99 -8.37 0.34
N ALA A 248 28.22 -7.81 -0.59
CA ALA A 248 28.34 -6.41 -0.99
C ALA A 248 27.94 -5.46 0.16
N LEU A 249 26.98 -5.86 1.00
CA LEU A 249 26.54 -5.08 2.16
C LEU A 249 27.58 -5.09 3.28
N VAL A 250 28.06 -6.26 3.67
CA VAL A 250 28.96 -6.44 4.82
C VAL A 250 30.32 -5.78 4.56
N SER A 251 30.76 -5.76 3.31
CA SER A 251 32.01 -5.12 2.85
C SER A 251 31.85 -3.62 2.54
N SER A 252 30.65 -3.05 2.68
CA SER A 252 30.42 -1.65 2.32
C SER A 252 31.11 -0.68 3.27
N GLU A 253 31.93 0.20 2.70
CA GLU A 253 32.60 1.32 3.38
C GLU A 253 31.60 2.28 4.06
N GLY A 254 30.37 2.35 3.55
CA GLY A 254 29.33 3.25 4.06
C GLY A 254 28.93 2.98 5.52
N PHE A 255 29.24 1.80 6.06
CA PHE A 255 28.96 1.45 7.44
C PHE A 255 30.16 1.56 8.40
N LYS A 256 31.37 1.84 7.91
CA LYS A 256 32.58 1.78 8.75
C LYS A 256 32.53 2.68 9.99
N ARG A 257 31.99 3.90 9.85
CA ARG A 257 31.86 4.90 10.93
C ARG A 257 30.97 4.44 12.10
N TYR A 258 30.12 3.45 11.86
CA TYR A 258 29.09 3.00 12.80
C TYR A 258 29.39 1.63 13.39
N ARG A 259 30.57 1.06 13.07
CA ARG A 259 30.94 -0.30 13.41
C ARG A 259 32.24 -0.34 14.18
N GLU A 260 32.37 -1.34 15.03
CA GLU A 260 33.64 -1.76 15.61
C GLU A 260 34.43 -2.52 14.53
N VAL A 261 35.57 -1.97 14.13
CA VAL A 261 36.46 -2.54 13.11
C VAL A 261 37.86 -2.63 13.71
N GLU A 262 38.46 -3.81 13.68
CA GLU A 262 39.84 -4.04 14.17
C GLU A 262 40.07 -3.55 15.61
N GLY A 263 39.05 -3.65 16.48
CA GLY A 263 39.13 -3.22 17.88
C GLY A 263 39.01 -1.71 18.11
N GLN A 264 38.77 -0.91 17.06
CA GLN A 264 38.46 0.52 17.19
C GLN A 264 36.97 0.72 17.51
N ALA A 265 36.70 1.60 18.48
CA ALA A 265 35.33 2.01 18.82
C ALA A 265 34.68 2.77 17.64
N PRO A 266 33.35 2.67 17.45
CA PRO A 266 32.67 3.37 16.37
C PRO A 266 32.78 4.90 16.56
N GLU A 267 32.92 5.63 15.45
CA GLU A 267 32.91 7.11 15.46
C GLU A 267 31.56 7.66 15.93
N MET A 268 30.48 6.94 15.62
CA MET A 268 29.13 7.26 16.05
C MET A 268 28.42 6.03 16.60
N GLN A 269 27.84 6.17 17.79
CA GLN A 269 27.06 5.12 18.43
C GLN A 269 25.74 4.88 17.70
N VAL A 270 25.48 3.62 17.33
CA VAL A 270 24.18 3.18 16.84
C VAL A 270 23.33 2.69 18.01
N GLU A 271 22.13 3.24 18.12
CA GLU A 271 21.19 2.88 19.18
C GLU A 271 20.21 1.79 18.74
N VAL A 272 19.82 1.83 17.45
CA VAL A 272 18.84 0.89 16.89
C VAL A 272 19.13 0.58 15.42
N VAL A 273 18.91 -0.67 15.03
CA VAL A 273 19.03 -1.18 13.66
C VAL A 273 17.71 -1.87 13.28
N PHE A 274 17.03 -1.37 12.25
CA PHE A 274 15.85 -1.99 11.66
C PHE A 274 16.25 -2.85 10.46
N HIS A 275 15.93 -4.14 10.52
CA HIS A 275 16.29 -5.11 9.48
C HIS A 275 15.08 -5.45 8.61
N LEU A 276 15.14 -5.11 7.32
CA LEU A 276 14.07 -5.37 6.35
C LEU A 276 14.21 -6.72 5.65
N GLY A 277 15.39 -7.34 5.71
CA GLY A 277 15.68 -8.61 5.04
C GLY A 277 14.88 -9.79 5.59
N GLY A 278 14.53 -10.73 4.71
CA GLY A 278 13.85 -11.98 5.08
C GLY A 278 14.73 -12.99 5.80
N MET A 279 14.15 -14.12 6.20
CA MET A 279 14.79 -15.15 7.04
C MET A 279 16.12 -15.66 6.49
N ASP A 280 16.24 -15.87 5.18
CA ASP A 280 17.46 -16.38 4.55
C ASP A 280 18.65 -15.43 4.76
N VAL A 281 18.38 -14.13 4.78
CA VAL A 281 19.39 -13.09 5.04
C VAL A 281 19.67 -12.98 6.52
N LEU A 282 18.61 -12.95 7.37
CA LEU A 282 18.75 -12.83 8.82
C LEU A 282 19.52 -14.00 9.44
N ARG A 283 19.48 -15.19 8.82
CA ARG A 283 20.23 -16.38 9.22
C ARG A 283 21.62 -16.50 8.59
N HIS A 284 21.95 -15.67 7.59
CA HIS A 284 23.21 -15.80 6.87
C HIS A 284 24.42 -15.48 7.79
N PRO A 285 25.42 -16.36 7.94
CA PRO A 285 26.50 -16.20 8.93
C PRO A 285 27.24 -14.86 8.86
N LYS A 286 27.64 -14.44 7.64
CA LYS A 286 28.30 -13.14 7.42
C LYS A 286 27.44 -11.94 7.81
N TYR A 287 26.12 -12.03 7.60
CA TYR A 287 25.21 -10.96 7.97
C TYR A 287 25.08 -10.90 9.49
N VAL A 288 24.96 -12.04 10.16
CA VAL A 288 24.90 -12.14 11.63
C VAL A 288 26.17 -11.56 12.26
N GLU A 289 27.35 -11.93 11.76
CA GLU A 289 28.62 -11.37 12.23
C GLU A 289 28.68 -9.85 12.01
N TRP A 290 28.27 -9.38 10.84
CA TRP A 290 28.17 -7.95 10.56
C TRP A 290 27.24 -7.21 11.52
N THR A 291 26.09 -7.79 11.88
CA THR A 291 25.18 -7.15 12.86
C THR A 291 25.81 -6.97 14.24
N ARG A 292 26.69 -7.90 14.67
CA ARG A 292 27.39 -7.80 15.98
C ARG A 292 28.30 -6.58 16.07
N SER A 293 28.87 -6.16 14.94
CA SER A 293 29.82 -5.07 14.92
C SER A 293 29.20 -3.67 15.11
N PHE A 294 27.87 -3.52 15.22
CA PHE A 294 27.24 -2.24 15.60
C PHE A 294 27.33 -1.91 17.10
N GLY A 295 28.02 -2.77 17.87
CA GLY A 295 28.28 -2.60 19.28
C GLY A 295 27.26 -3.27 20.17
N ALA A 296 27.68 -3.65 21.38
CA ALA A 296 26.89 -4.44 22.32
C ALA A 296 25.64 -3.73 22.89
N GLN A 297 25.46 -2.43 22.64
CA GLN A 297 24.31 -1.65 23.10
C GLN A 297 23.24 -1.44 22.01
N ALA A 298 23.56 -1.74 20.74
CA ALA A 298 22.63 -1.55 19.64
C ALA A 298 21.44 -2.51 19.74
N ARG A 299 20.22 -1.98 19.61
CA ARG A 299 18.99 -2.79 19.56
C ARG A 299 18.67 -3.17 18.13
N HIS A 300 18.44 -4.46 17.86
CA HIS A 300 18.17 -4.97 16.53
C HIS A 300 16.70 -5.33 16.38
N VAL A 301 15.96 -4.55 15.59
CA VAL A 301 14.53 -4.76 15.31
C VAL A 301 14.38 -5.51 14.00
N LEU A 302 13.82 -6.73 14.06
CA LEU A 302 13.63 -7.57 12.88
C LEU A 302 12.25 -7.32 12.29
N LEU A 303 12.15 -6.73 11.08
CA LEU A 303 10.86 -6.43 10.43
C LEU A 303 10.47 -7.46 9.37
N GLY A 304 11.46 -8.20 8.82
CA GLY A 304 11.27 -9.27 7.83
C GLY A 304 11.21 -10.69 8.42
N HIS A 305 11.14 -10.82 9.76
CA HIS A 305 11.13 -12.12 10.44
C HIS A 305 9.72 -12.71 10.45
N THR A 306 9.59 -14.02 10.19
CA THR A 306 8.27 -14.71 10.10
C THR A 306 7.50 -14.72 11.42
N ALA A 307 8.20 -14.62 12.55
CA ALA A 307 7.59 -14.49 13.88
C ALA A 307 7.15 -13.06 14.25
N CYS A 308 7.28 -12.05 13.38
CA CYS A 308 6.69 -10.74 13.66
C CYS A 308 5.18 -10.88 13.82
N ALA A 309 4.59 -10.15 14.76
CA ALA A 309 3.14 -10.20 14.96
C ALA A 309 2.43 -9.62 13.73
N GLN A 310 1.82 -10.48 12.93
CA GLN A 310 1.02 -10.09 11.75
C GLN A 310 -0.41 -9.75 12.17
N LYS A 311 -0.54 -8.75 13.05
CA LYS A 311 -1.83 -8.26 13.54
C LYS A 311 -2.66 -7.71 12.38
N THR A 312 -3.97 -7.92 12.45
CA THR A 312 -4.94 -7.36 11.49
C THR A 312 -4.77 -5.85 11.36
N VAL A 313 -4.37 -5.41 10.16
CA VAL A 313 -3.99 -4.01 9.88
C VAL A 313 -5.23 -3.13 9.71
N TYR A 314 -6.20 -3.55 8.90
CA TYR A 314 -7.43 -2.81 8.62
C TYR A 314 -8.54 -3.27 9.55
N ARG A 315 -8.49 -2.80 10.80
CA ARG A 315 -9.26 -3.36 11.92
C ARG A 315 -10.75 -3.11 11.78
N ALA A 316 -11.15 -1.90 11.42
CA ALA A 316 -12.56 -1.56 11.22
C ALA A 316 -13.20 -2.42 10.12
N SER A 317 -12.54 -2.54 8.97
CA SER A 317 -12.98 -3.41 7.88
C SER A 317 -13.02 -4.89 8.29
N ALA A 318 -12.08 -5.38 9.11
CA ALA A 318 -12.07 -6.76 9.57
C ALA A 318 -13.15 -7.08 10.61
N LYS A 319 -13.44 -6.14 11.52
CA LYS A 319 -14.57 -6.23 12.47
C LYS A 319 -15.89 -6.34 11.73
N LEU A 320 -16.16 -5.39 10.83
CA LEU A 320 -17.39 -5.38 10.02
C LEU A 320 -17.54 -6.69 9.24
N GLN A 321 -16.47 -7.18 8.62
CA GLN A 321 -16.50 -8.45 7.90
C GLN A 321 -16.82 -9.65 8.81
N ALA A 322 -16.25 -9.70 10.02
CA ALA A 322 -16.53 -10.78 10.97
C ALA A 322 -17.99 -10.74 11.45
N GLN A 323 -18.53 -9.55 11.69
CA GLN A 323 -19.93 -9.38 12.05
C GLN A 323 -20.86 -9.82 10.91
N LEU A 324 -20.58 -9.37 9.68
CA LEU A 324 -21.35 -9.75 8.48
C LEU A 324 -21.27 -11.24 8.17
N GLN A 325 -20.11 -11.88 8.38
CA GLN A 325 -19.96 -13.32 8.21
C GLN A 325 -20.73 -14.14 9.26
N ALA A 326 -20.87 -13.64 10.48
CA ALA A 326 -21.69 -14.30 11.50
C ALA A 326 -23.18 -14.35 11.11
N VAL A 327 -23.64 -13.33 10.40
CA VAL A 327 -25.03 -13.19 9.94
C VAL A 327 -25.25 -13.88 8.57
N PHE A 328 -24.36 -13.65 7.61
CA PHE A 328 -24.45 -14.15 6.23
C PHE A 328 -23.20 -14.95 5.82
N PRO A 329 -22.99 -16.15 6.37
CA PRO A 329 -21.77 -16.94 6.16
C PRO A 329 -21.57 -17.42 4.71
N ARG A 330 -22.60 -17.41 3.87
CA ARG A 330 -22.49 -17.72 2.42
C ARG A 330 -22.07 -16.52 1.58
N ALA A 331 -22.42 -15.31 2.02
CA ALA A 331 -22.19 -14.06 1.31
C ALA A 331 -20.87 -13.39 1.71
N PHE A 332 -20.30 -13.72 2.87
CA PHE A 332 -19.02 -13.18 3.33
C PHE A 332 -18.06 -14.31 3.73
N PRO A 333 -16.79 -14.24 3.30
CA PRO A 333 -15.78 -15.24 3.63
C PRO A 333 -15.42 -15.22 5.12
N SER A 334 -15.14 -16.40 5.68
CA SER A 334 -14.65 -16.58 7.05
C SER A 334 -13.28 -15.95 7.26
N ASN A 335 -13.05 -15.45 8.49
CA ASN A 335 -11.78 -14.90 8.96
C ASN A 335 -10.98 -15.91 9.83
N GLU A 336 -11.36 -17.18 9.87
CA GLU A 336 -10.77 -18.19 10.78
C GLU A 336 -9.24 -18.35 10.65
N ALA A 337 -8.65 -18.31 9.45
CA ALA A 337 -7.18 -18.41 9.36
C ALA A 337 -6.47 -17.08 9.66
N HIS A 338 -7.17 -15.94 9.59
CA HIS A 338 -6.71 -14.68 10.18
C HIS A 338 -6.68 -14.77 11.71
N GLU A 339 -7.64 -15.46 12.35
CA GLU A 339 -7.67 -15.71 13.80
C GLU A 339 -6.52 -16.61 14.28
N LEU A 340 -6.11 -17.59 13.46
CA LEU A 340 -5.05 -18.52 13.83
C LEU A 340 -3.63 -17.91 13.76
N ARG A 341 -3.46 -16.81 13.01
CA ARG A 341 -2.24 -15.96 13.07
C ARG A 341 -2.13 -15.17 14.38
N ASP A 342 -3.22 -15.07 15.14
CA ASP A 342 -3.36 -14.29 16.37
C ASP A 342 -3.10 -15.09 17.67
N SER A 343 -2.47 -16.27 17.60
CA SER A 343 -2.25 -17.13 18.78
C SER A 343 -0.97 -16.87 19.60
N ALA A 344 -0.01 -16.07 19.13
CA ALA A 344 1.31 -15.92 19.78
C ALA A 344 1.45 -14.65 20.65
N GLU A 345 1.23 -14.71 21.97
CA GLU A 345 1.46 -13.57 22.90
C GLU A 345 2.70 -12.71 22.52
N PRO A 346 2.52 -11.48 22.00
CA PRO A 346 3.65 -10.59 21.76
C PRO A 346 4.18 -10.14 23.12
N PHE A 347 5.49 -10.31 23.33
CA PHE A 347 6.29 -9.99 24.54
C PHE A 347 6.61 -11.10 25.57
N SER A 348 6.25 -12.37 25.37
CA SER A 348 6.62 -13.43 26.32
C SER A 348 7.76 -14.38 25.90
N ARG A 349 8.17 -14.41 24.63
CA ARG A 349 9.19 -15.38 24.16
C ARG A 349 10.42 -14.71 23.56
N ALA A 350 11.59 -15.16 24.02
CA ALA A 350 12.80 -15.12 23.21
C ALA A 350 12.48 -15.71 21.82
N VAL A 351 13.06 -15.14 20.76
CA VAL A 351 12.84 -15.53 19.36
C VAL A 351 12.65 -17.06 19.25
N PRO A 352 11.49 -17.60 18.83
CA PRO A 352 11.09 -19.00 19.04
C PRO A 352 11.98 -20.07 18.38
N ASP A 353 12.95 -19.66 17.57
CA ASP A 353 13.90 -20.53 16.86
C ASP A 353 15.35 -20.21 17.27
N ALA A 354 15.53 -20.00 18.58
CA ALA A 354 16.80 -19.57 19.17
C ALA A 354 17.92 -20.60 19.04
N SER A 355 17.66 -21.88 18.75
CA SER A 355 18.70 -22.92 18.68
C SER A 355 19.71 -22.74 17.54
N SER A 356 19.49 -21.81 16.60
CA SER A 356 20.48 -21.36 15.62
C SER A 356 20.78 -19.85 15.67
N LEU A 357 20.28 -19.17 16.69
CA LEU A 357 20.37 -17.72 16.91
C LEU A 357 20.91 -17.38 18.31
N GLU A 358 21.55 -18.32 19.01
CA GLU A 358 22.14 -18.10 20.33
C GLU A 358 23.33 -17.14 20.28
N PHE A 359 23.31 -16.15 21.18
CA PHE A 359 24.40 -15.21 21.44
C PHE A 359 24.76 -15.38 22.91
N THR A 360 25.60 -16.37 23.20
CA THR A 360 26.35 -16.40 24.45
C THR A 360 27.82 -16.11 24.13
N PRO A 361 28.50 -15.23 24.89
CA PRO A 361 29.96 -15.21 24.90
C PRO A 361 30.43 -16.52 25.53
N SER A 362 31.38 -17.24 24.93
CA SER A 362 31.84 -18.52 25.52
C SER A 362 32.73 -18.37 26.74
N ASP A 363 32.98 -17.15 27.23
CA ASP A 363 34.00 -16.92 28.26
C ASP A 363 33.43 -16.15 29.46
N CYS A 364 32.56 -16.77 30.25
CA CYS A 364 32.40 -16.42 31.66
C CYS A 364 31.84 -17.61 32.45
N GLU A 365 32.66 -18.12 33.35
CA GLU A 365 32.30 -19.18 34.30
C GLU A 365 31.09 -18.79 35.13
N ALA A 366 30.25 -19.80 35.38
CA ALA A 366 29.00 -19.71 36.11
C ALA A 366 29.17 -19.04 37.48
N THR A 367 28.45 -17.93 37.69
CA THR A 367 28.04 -17.48 39.02
C THR A 367 26.55 -17.21 39.01
N GLU A 368 25.83 -17.98 39.83
CA GLU A 368 24.40 -17.84 40.07
C GLU A 368 24.10 -16.45 40.65
N SER A 369 23.09 -15.76 40.08
CA SER A 369 22.35 -14.56 40.58
C SER A 369 22.27 -13.32 39.65
N LEU A 370 21.98 -13.48 38.36
CA LEU A 370 21.57 -12.35 37.50
C LEU A 370 20.17 -12.57 36.92
N GLY A 371 19.27 -11.59 37.13
CA GLY A 371 17.90 -11.55 36.59
C GLY A 371 17.86 -11.54 35.05
N PRO A 372 16.66 -11.51 34.44
CA PRO A 372 16.47 -11.78 33.01
C PRO A 372 17.21 -10.75 32.14
N ALA A 373 18.40 -11.11 31.66
CA ALA A 373 19.18 -10.31 30.73
C ALA A 373 18.47 -10.29 29.37
N ALA A 374 17.75 -9.20 29.09
CA ALA A 374 16.99 -9.01 27.86
C ALA A 374 17.91 -9.02 26.62
N SER A 375 17.67 -9.96 25.71
CA SER A 375 18.29 -10.00 24.38
C SER A 375 18.22 -8.63 23.68
N ASN A 376 19.30 -8.19 23.03
CA ASN A 376 19.33 -6.98 22.21
C ASN A 376 18.50 -7.05 20.93
N ARG A 377 17.80 -8.16 20.71
CA ARG A 377 16.99 -8.43 19.52
C ARG A 377 15.52 -8.30 19.87
N VAL A 378 14.80 -7.57 19.02
CA VAL A 378 13.38 -7.27 19.18
C VAL A 378 12.69 -7.68 17.89
N LEU A 379 11.59 -8.43 18.01
CA LEU A 379 10.72 -8.66 16.87
C LEU A 379 9.95 -7.37 16.57
N GLY A 380 9.90 -7.00 15.30
CA GLY A 380 9.14 -5.85 14.86
C GLY A 380 7.65 -6.01 15.15
N GLU A 381 7.01 -4.89 15.41
CA GLU A 381 5.56 -4.81 15.59
C GLU A 381 5.05 -3.52 14.96
N SER A 382 3.90 -3.57 14.30
CA SER A 382 3.24 -2.39 13.75
C SER A 382 2.94 -1.38 14.86
N MET A 383 3.22 -0.10 14.57
CA MET A 383 3.19 1.05 15.48
C MET A 383 4.25 1.10 16.58
N LEU A 384 5.17 0.13 16.66
CA LEU A 384 6.27 0.20 17.62
C LEU A 384 7.11 1.46 17.36
N LYS A 385 7.33 2.26 18.40
CA LYS A 385 8.16 3.46 18.34
C LYS A 385 9.49 3.21 19.02
N PHE A 386 10.55 3.76 18.44
CA PHE A 386 11.83 3.94 19.11
C PHE A 386 12.16 5.42 19.17
N VAL A 387 12.25 5.96 20.38
CA VAL A 387 12.67 7.35 20.61
C VAL A 387 14.19 7.38 20.53
N LEU A 388 14.73 8.12 19.56
CA LEU A 388 16.16 8.28 19.34
C LEU A 388 16.73 9.46 20.18
N ALA A 389 15.96 10.55 20.24
CA ALA A 389 16.25 11.74 21.03
C ALA A 389 14.97 12.33 21.64
N PRO A 390 15.03 12.94 22.84
CA PRO A 390 16.23 13.17 23.67
C PRO A 390 16.71 11.91 24.39
N GLN A 391 18.00 11.88 24.78
CA GLN A 391 18.62 10.71 25.44
C GLN A 391 17.84 10.24 26.69
N ALA A 392 17.26 11.16 27.47
CA ALA A 392 16.49 10.84 28.67
C ALA A 392 15.21 10.02 28.41
N ARG A 393 14.69 10.05 27.17
CA ARG A 393 13.49 9.30 26.76
C ARG A 393 13.82 8.18 25.78
N ARG A 394 15.10 7.90 25.56
CA ARG A 394 15.55 6.95 24.53
C ARG A 394 15.09 5.54 24.88
N GLY A 395 14.53 4.84 23.90
CA GLY A 395 14.06 3.47 24.06
C GLY A 395 12.78 3.18 23.29
N PHE A 396 12.24 1.99 23.52
CA PHE A 396 11.01 1.53 22.89
C PHE A 396 9.77 2.09 23.59
N ASP A 397 8.78 2.44 22.79
CA ASP A 397 7.43 2.80 23.20
C ASP A 397 6.44 1.96 22.38
N ALA A 398 5.81 1.01 23.07
CA ALA A 398 4.80 0.11 22.50
C ALA A 398 3.37 0.55 22.84
N SER A 399 3.16 1.74 23.41
CA SER A 399 1.83 2.22 23.81
C SER A 399 0.87 2.39 22.64
N SER A 400 1.39 2.57 21.42
CA SER A 400 0.61 2.68 20.19
C SER A 400 0.49 1.35 19.44
N CYS A 401 1.17 0.29 19.88
CA CYS A 401 1.00 -1.05 19.32
C CYS A 401 -0.41 -1.55 19.62
N TRP A 402 -1.07 -2.12 18.61
CA TRP A 402 -2.48 -2.47 18.74
C TRP A 402 -2.68 -3.75 19.54
N PRO A 403 -3.73 -3.85 20.36
CA PRO A 403 -4.12 -5.15 20.91
C PRO A 403 -4.64 -6.06 19.78
N ARG A 404 -4.71 -7.35 20.07
CA ARG A 404 -5.37 -8.32 19.20
C ARG A 404 -6.86 -8.03 19.11
N LEU A 405 -7.48 -8.45 18.02
CA LEU A 405 -8.94 -8.48 17.92
C LEU A 405 -9.41 -9.85 18.42
N ASP A 406 -10.38 -9.86 19.32
CA ASP A 406 -11.09 -11.08 19.67
C ASP A 406 -12.27 -11.24 18.70
N PHE A 407 -12.08 -12.05 17.67
CA PHE A 407 -13.12 -12.29 16.67
C PHE A 407 -14.29 -13.11 17.20
N ASN A 408 -14.13 -13.87 18.29
CA ASN A 408 -15.26 -14.54 18.92
C ASN A 408 -16.16 -13.52 19.61
N GLU A 409 -15.57 -12.62 20.40
CA GLU A 409 -16.30 -11.50 21.01
C GLU A 409 -16.99 -10.62 19.96
N ILE A 410 -16.31 -10.29 18.87
CA ILE A 410 -16.89 -9.51 17.76
C ILE A 410 -18.10 -10.22 17.14
N ARG A 411 -18.04 -11.54 16.91
CA ARG A 411 -19.17 -12.29 16.37
C ARG A 411 -20.32 -12.42 17.37
N GLU A 412 -20.01 -12.62 18.64
CA GLU A 412 -21.00 -12.68 19.72
C GLU A 412 -21.72 -11.34 19.89
N SER A 413 -21.08 -10.19 19.59
CA SER A 413 -21.71 -8.87 19.64
C SER A 413 -22.92 -8.71 18.70
N VAL A 414 -23.05 -9.57 17.69
CA VAL A 414 -24.10 -9.51 16.66
C VAL A 414 -25.31 -10.39 17.01
N SER A 415 -25.27 -11.09 18.14
CA SER A 415 -26.28 -12.07 18.55
C SER A 415 -27.69 -11.48 18.75
N SER A 416 -27.84 -10.19 19.06
CA SER A 416 -29.15 -9.51 19.04
C SER A 416 -29.70 -9.28 17.63
N SER A 417 -28.83 -9.05 16.65
CA SER A 417 -29.22 -8.90 15.23
C SER A 417 -29.50 -10.27 14.58
N ALA A 418 -29.05 -11.37 15.19
CA ALA A 418 -29.36 -12.73 14.76
C ALA A 418 -30.84 -13.10 14.92
N GLU A 419 -31.61 -12.42 15.79
CA GLU A 419 -33.06 -12.59 15.89
C GLU A 419 -33.77 -12.15 14.58
N ILE A 420 -33.25 -11.13 13.89
CA ILE A 420 -33.74 -10.67 12.57
C ILE A 420 -33.48 -11.73 11.48
N VAL A 421 -32.37 -12.47 11.59
CA VAL A 421 -32.02 -13.56 10.66
C VAL A 421 -32.92 -14.77 10.86
N ALA A 422 -33.27 -15.09 12.11
CA ALA A 422 -34.10 -16.25 12.45
C ALA A 422 -35.53 -16.18 11.87
N GLU A 423 -36.08 -14.98 11.67
CA GLU A 423 -37.36 -14.79 10.95
C GLU A 423 -37.24 -14.88 9.42
N SER A 424 -36.02 -14.83 8.87
CA SER A 424 -35.76 -14.68 7.43
C SER A 424 -35.21 -15.93 6.72
N THR A 425 -35.02 -17.04 7.42
CA THR A 425 -34.54 -18.31 6.83
C THR A 425 -35.60 -19.11 6.07
N GLU A 426 -36.70 -18.47 5.63
CA GLU A 426 -37.47 -18.99 4.51
C GLU A 426 -36.61 -18.88 3.24
N THR A 427 -35.89 -19.96 2.92
CA THR A 427 -35.32 -20.16 1.59
C THR A 427 -36.44 -19.98 0.57
N PRO A 428 -36.34 -19.03 -0.37
CA PRO A 428 -37.38 -18.89 -1.36
C PRO A 428 -37.36 -20.12 -2.28
N ASP A 429 -38.29 -21.04 -2.04
CA ASP A 429 -38.83 -22.01 -3.01
C ASP A 429 -39.58 -21.31 -4.17
N ALA A 430 -39.42 -19.99 -4.31
CA ALA A 430 -39.88 -19.24 -5.46
C ALA A 430 -39.04 -19.63 -6.67
N LYS A 431 -39.57 -20.52 -7.52
CA LYS A 431 -39.07 -20.90 -8.86
C LYS A 431 -38.06 -19.89 -9.40
N ASN A 432 -36.77 -20.18 -9.21
CA ASN A 432 -35.70 -19.25 -9.52
C ASN A 432 -35.59 -19.12 -11.04
N SER A 433 -35.88 -17.95 -11.61
CA SER A 433 -35.71 -17.67 -13.06
C SER A 433 -34.24 -17.71 -13.52
N ASP A 434 -33.33 -18.00 -12.58
CA ASP A 434 -31.88 -17.94 -12.70
C ASP A 434 -31.22 -19.34 -12.65
N GLU A 435 -32.00 -20.43 -12.72
CA GLU A 435 -31.46 -21.81 -12.78
C GLU A 435 -30.55 -22.04 -14.01
N ASP A 436 -30.85 -21.36 -15.12
CA ASP A 436 -30.10 -21.44 -16.38
C ASP A 436 -28.81 -20.58 -16.40
N LEU A 437 -28.51 -19.84 -15.32
CA LEU A 437 -27.27 -19.07 -15.23
C LEU A 437 -26.06 -20.00 -15.08
N ILE A 438 -24.92 -19.56 -15.64
CA ILE A 438 -23.62 -20.17 -15.38
C ILE A 438 -23.37 -20.15 -13.86
N ASP A 439 -22.79 -21.22 -13.31
CA ASP A 439 -22.43 -21.28 -11.89
C ASP A 439 -21.21 -20.40 -11.61
N GLY A 440 -21.39 -19.09 -11.68
CA GLY A 440 -20.36 -18.07 -11.42
C GLY A 440 -20.48 -17.44 -10.03
N ARG A 441 -19.43 -16.73 -9.62
CA ARG A 441 -19.38 -15.95 -8.38
C ARG A 441 -18.70 -14.61 -8.65
N ILE A 442 -19.20 -13.55 -8.03
CA ILE A 442 -18.52 -12.25 -7.98
C ILE A 442 -18.18 -11.89 -6.54
N THR A 443 -16.94 -11.48 -6.30
CA THR A 443 -16.45 -11.03 -5.01
C THR A 443 -15.92 -9.60 -5.12
N PHE A 444 -16.46 -8.68 -4.31
CA PHE A 444 -16.04 -7.29 -4.27
C PHE A 444 -14.83 -7.14 -3.37
N LEU A 445 -13.64 -7.02 -3.95
CA LEU A 445 -12.40 -6.83 -3.19
C LEU A 445 -12.27 -5.42 -2.62
N GLY A 446 -12.83 -4.43 -3.31
CA GLY A 446 -12.95 -3.07 -2.83
C GLY A 446 -14.09 -2.33 -3.53
N THR A 447 -14.71 -1.40 -2.82
CA THR A 447 -15.97 -0.75 -3.22
C THR A 447 -15.92 0.78 -3.20
N GLY A 448 -14.74 1.35 -3.01
CA GLY A 448 -14.54 2.78 -2.79
C GLY A 448 -13.90 3.53 -3.94
N CYS A 449 -14.23 4.81 -4.05
CA CYS A 449 -13.69 5.73 -5.07
C CYS A 449 -12.48 6.54 -4.60
N ALA A 450 -11.53 6.77 -5.52
CA ALA A 450 -10.37 7.68 -5.49
C ALA A 450 -9.29 7.39 -4.45
N ILE A 451 -9.66 7.24 -3.17
CA ILE A 451 -8.74 7.05 -2.05
C ILE A 451 -9.31 5.91 -1.19
N PRO A 452 -8.48 5.01 -0.65
CA PRO A 452 -8.96 4.02 0.30
C PRO A 452 -9.41 4.69 1.62
N SER A 453 -10.43 4.15 2.27
CA SER A 453 -10.89 4.59 3.60
C SER A 453 -10.74 3.49 4.65
N LYS A 454 -11.18 3.82 5.88
CA LYS A 454 -11.26 2.90 7.02
C LYS A 454 -12.06 1.63 6.66
N TYR A 455 -13.26 1.80 6.12
CA TYR A 455 -14.18 0.68 5.83
C TYR A 455 -14.04 0.13 4.41
N ARG A 456 -13.73 0.97 3.41
CA ARG A 456 -13.74 0.59 1.98
C ARG A 456 -12.37 0.75 1.35
N ASN A 457 -11.85 -0.32 0.75
CA ASN A 457 -10.73 -0.23 -0.16
C ASN A 457 -11.14 0.40 -1.51
N VAL A 458 -10.17 0.79 -2.32
CA VAL A 458 -10.42 1.19 -3.72
C VAL A 458 -10.90 0.02 -4.58
N THR A 459 -11.60 0.33 -5.67
CA THR A 459 -12.26 -0.63 -6.56
C THR A 459 -11.38 -1.81 -6.98
N GLY A 460 -11.96 -3.01 -6.86
CA GLY A 460 -11.47 -4.23 -7.51
C GLY A 460 -12.45 -5.36 -7.27
N MET A 461 -12.67 -6.20 -8.28
CA MET A 461 -13.66 -7.29 -8.19
C MET A 461 -13.12 -8.56 -8.83
N TYR A 462 -13.27 -9.66 -8.12
CA TYR A 462 -12.83 -10.97 -8.56
C TYR A 462 -14.03 -11.82 -8.99
N LEU A 463 -14.09 -12.10 -10.29
CA LEU A 463 -15.08 -12.95 -10.92
C LEU A 463 -14.54 -14.36 -11.05
N GLU A 464 -15.27 -15.34 -10.53
CA GLU A 464 -14.94 -16.75 -10.63
C GLU A 464 -15.97 -17.43 -11.53
N LEU A 465 -15.46 -18.21 -12.49
CA LEU A 465 -16.28 -18.95 -13.45
C LEU A 465 -15.80 -20.41 -13.49
N PRO A 466 -16.68 -21.37 -13.82
CA PRO A 466 -16.27 -22.74 -14.07
C PRO A 466 -15.29 -22.77 -15.24
N ALA A 467 -14.18 -23.47 -15.09
CA ALA A 467 -13.24 -23.68 -16.18
C ALA A 467 -13.88 -24.60 -17.25
N PRO A 468 -13.74 -24.33 -18.56
CA PRO A 468 -14.44 -25.10 -19.59
C PRO A 468 -14.08 -26.59 -19.67
N SER A 469 -12.87 -26.97 -19.23
CA SER A 469 -12.28 -28.30 -19.42
C SER A 469 -11.89 -29.01 -18.12
N SER A 470 -12.31 -28.49 -16.95
CA SER A 470 -12.00 -29.07 -15.65
C SER A 470 -13.06 -28.75 -14.62
N ASP A 471 -13.19 -29.58 -13.58
CA ASP A 471 -14.05 -29.33 -12.40
C ASP A 471 -13.45 -28.25 -11.46
N THR A 472 -12.71 -27.30 -12.04
CA THR A 472 -12.03 -26.23 -11.31
C THR A 472 -12.59 -24.87 -11.71
N TRP A 473 -12.16 -23.85 -10.98
CA TRP A 473 -12.55 -22.47 -11.23
C TRP A 473 -11.44 -21.71 -11.94
N ALA A 474 -11.82 -20.80 -12.82
CA ALA A 474 -10.95 -19.80 -13.43
C ALA A 474 -11.39 -18.40 -12.98
N GLY A 475 -10.41 -17.50 -12.85
CA GLY A 475 -10.62 -16.15 -12.34
C GLY A 475 -10.48 -15.07 -13.42
N MET A 476 -11.30 -14.04 -13.34
CA MET A 476 -11.15 -12.77 -14.04
C MET A 476 -11.23 -11.61 -13.02
N MET A 477 -10.38 -10.61 -13.16
CA MET A 477 -10.46 -9.39 -12.35
C MET A 477 -11.12 -8.28 -13.17
N LEU A 478 -12.08 -7.56 -12.58
CA LEU A 478 -12.66 -6.32 -13.10
C LEU A 478 -12.15 -5.18 -12.23
N ASP A 479 -11.24 -4.37 -12.79
CA ASP A 479 -10.40 -3.41 -12.08
C ASP A 479 -9.55 -4.02 -10.95
N CYS A 480 -8.39 -3.44 -10.68
CA CYS A 480 -7.41 -3.94 -9.73
C CYS A 480 -6.74 -2.78 -8.98
N GLY A 481 -7.51 -2.07 -8.17
CA GLY A 481 -7.03 -0.97 -7.34
C GLY A 481 -5.99 -1.40 -6.29
N GLU A 482 -5.28 -0.41 -5.71
CA GLU A 482 -4.27 -0.63 -4.66
C GLU A 482 -4.80 -1.54 -3.53
N GLY A 483 -4.00 -2.52 -3.11
CA GLY A 483 -4.38 -3.44 -2.03
C GLY A 483 -5.26 -4.64 -2.45
N SER A 484 -5.63 -4.77 -3.73
CA SER A 484 -6.44 -5.89 -4.23
C SER A 484 -5.86 -7.28 -3.87
N LEU A 485 -4.54 -7.47 -3.93
CA LEU A 485 -3.91 -8.73 -3.51
C LEU A 485 -4.09 -9.00 -2.00
N GLY A 486 -4.02 -7.97 -1.16
CA GLY A 486 -4.30 -8.09 0.27
C GLY A 486 -5.76 -8.43 0.55
N GLN A 487 -6.69 -7.86 -0.23
CA GLN A 487 -8.11 -8.19 -0.15
C GLN A 487 -8.39 -9.62 -0.67
N MET A 488 -7.69 -10.10 -1.70
CA MET A 488 -7.74 -11.52 -2.12
C MET A 488 -7.24 -12.45 -1.01
N TYR A 489 -6.23 -12.03 -0.25
CA TYR A 489 -5.71 -12.80 0.88
C TYR A 489 -6.76 -12.91 2.01
N ARG A 490 -7.50 -11.83 2.27
CA ARG A 490 -8.66 -11.85 3.18
C ARG A 490 -9.78 -12.74 2.65
N TYR A 491 -10.09 -12.68 1.36
CA TYR A 491 -11.06 -13.57 0.71
C TYR A 491 -10.66 -15.06 0.78
N ALA A 492 -9.35 -15.34 0.69
CA ALA A 492 -8.78 -16.66 0.93
C ALA A 492 -8.86 -17.11 2.41
N GLY A 493 -9.47 -16.31 3.29
CA GLY A 493 -9.60 -16.58 4.72
C GLY A 493 -8.30 -16.44 5.49
N GLY A 494 -7.29 -15.78 4.92
CA GLY A 494 -5.95 -15.71 5.51
C GLY A 494 -5.05 -16.90 5.15
N ASP A 495 -5.43 -17.76 4.21
CA ASP A 495 -4.58 -18.85 3.74
C ASP A 495 -3.72 -18.43 2.54
N VAL A 496 -2.39 -18.53 2.69
CA VAL A 496 -1.43 -18.20 1.64
C VAL A 496 -1.47 -19.19 0.49
N LYS A 497 -1.76 -20.48 0.76
CA LYS A 497 -1.90 -21.49 -0.30
C LYS A 497 -3.13 -21.22 -1.14
N ARG A 498 -4.27 -20.99 -0.49
CA ARG A 498 -5.51 -20.62 -1.18
C ARG A 498 -5.36 -19.29 -1.93
N LEU A 499 -4.66 -18.29 -1.38
CA LEU A 499 -4.32 -17.08 -2.13
C LEU A 499 -3.55 -17.41 -3.41
N GLN A 500 -2.52 -18.25 -3.32
CA GLN A 500 -1.73 -18.66 -4.48
C GLN A 500 -2.61 -19.37 -5.51
N GLU A 501 -3.51 -20.26 -5.09
CA GLU A 501 -4.49 -20.91 -5.97
C GLU A 501 -5.39 -19.89 -6.69
N LEU A 502 -5.90 -18.88 -5.98
CA LEU A 502 -6.71 -17.80 -6.56
C LEU A 502 -5.94 -16.99 -7.62
N VAL A 503 -4.64 -16.76 -7.37
CA VAL A 503 -3.75 -16.01 -8.27
C VAL A 503 -3.34 -16.85 -9.48
N ASP A 504 -3.03 -18.13 -9.29
CA ASP A 504 -2.59 -19.04 -10.36
C ASP A 504 -3.71 -19.32 -11.36
N ARG A 505 -4.95 -19.46 -10.88
CA ARG A 505 -6.12 -19.66 -11.75
C ARG A 505 -6.68 -18.37 -12.36
N LEU A 506 -6.11 -17.20 -12.05
CA LEU A 506 -6.48 -15.93 -12.68
C LEU A 506 -6.00 -15.94 -14.14
N LYS A 507 -6.93 -15.74 -15.08
CA LYS A 507 -6.72 -15.83 -16.53
C LYS A 507 -6.84 -14.50 -17.24
N CYS A 508 -7.54 -13.52 -16.66
CA CYS A 508 -7.67 -12.19 -17.23
C CYS A 508 -7.79 -11.10 -16.15
N VAL A 509 -7.21 -9.92 -16.40
CA VAL A 509 -7.53 -8.68 -15.69
C VAL A 509 -8.03 -7.69 -16.74
N TRP A 510 -9.25 -7.18 -16.56
CA TRP A 510 -9.80 -6.12 -17.37
C TRP A 510 -9.82 -4.82 -16.56
N ILE A 511 -9.23 -3.77 -17.11
CA ILE A 511 -9.17 -2.43 -16.51
C ILE A 511 -10.06 -1.48 -17.33
N SER A 512 -10.93 -0.75 -16.64
CA SER A 512 -11.91 0.17 -17.23
C SER A 512 -11.27 1.42 -17.84
N HIS A 513 -10.34 2.03 -17.10
CA HIS A 513 -9.68 3.28 -17.48
C HIS A 513 -8.42 3.53 -16.62
N ASN A 514 -7.71 4.63 -16.87
CA ASN A 514 -6.36 4.85 -16.33
C ASN A 514 -6.30 5.59 -14.97
N HIS A 515 -7.40 5.82 -14.26
CA HIS A 515 -7.30 6.40 -12.91
C HIS A 515 -6.69 5.41 -11.92
N ALA A 516 -5.91 5.94 -10.99
CA ALA A 516 -5.00 5.16 -10.14
C ALA A 516 -5.72 4.16 -9.22
N ASP A 517 -6.90 4.53 -8.75
CA ASP A 517 -7.78 3.71 -7.92
C ASP A 517 -8.30 2.44 -8.60
N HIS A 518 -8.14 2.29 -9.92
CA HIS A 518 -8.60 1.12 -10.68
C HIS A 518 -7.48 0.16 -11.10
N HIS A 519 -6.20 0.51 -10.96
CA HIS A 519 -5.13 -0.34 -11.52
C HIS A 519 -3.83 -0.44 -10.71
N LEU A 520 -3.63 0.36 -9.66
CA LEU A 520 -2.36 0.34 -8.91
C LEU A 520 -2.03 -1.03 -8.28
N GLY A 521 -3.03 -1.85 -7.95
CA GLY A 521 -2.85 -3.19 -7.41
C GLY A 521 -2.35 -4.22 -8.43
N LEU A 522 -2.44 -3.92 -9.73
CA LEU A 522 -2.02 -4.82 -10.81
C LEU A 522 -0.53 -5.16 -10.71
N LEU A 523 0.33 -4.20 -10.38
CA LEU A 523 1.76 -4.45 -10.24
C LEU A 523 2.04 -5.47 -9.13
N ARG A 524 1.40 -5.30 -7.97
CA ARG A 524 1.59 -6.20 -6.84
C ARG A 524 1.09 -7.61 -7.16
N LEU A 525 -0.06 -7.72 -7.82
CA LEU A 525 -0.61 -8.98 -8.32
C LEU A 525 0.35 -9.68 -9.29
N LEU A 526 0.86 -8.97 -10.30
CA LEU A 526 1.83 -9.53 -11.27
C LEU A 526 3.12 -9.97 -10.58
N SER A 527 3.65 -9.15 -9.67
CA SER A 527 4.88 -9.49 -8.92
C SER A 527 4.72 -10.74 -8.03
N HIS A 528 3.49 -11.07 -7.61
CA HIS A 528 3.19 -12.21 -6.75
C HIS A 528 3.02 -13.53 -7.51
N ARG A 529 2.69 -13.48 -8.82
CA ARG A 529 2.61 -14.69 -9.65
C ARG A 529 3.96 -15.42 -9.67
N ALA A 530 3.92 -16.75 -9.79
CA ALA A 530 5.12 -17.58 -9.85
C ALA A 530 6.08 -17.14 -10.98
N ASP A 531 7.38 -17.32 -10.75
CA ASP A 531 8.40 -17.15 -11.78
C ASP A 531 8.65 -18.50 -12.47
N GLY A 532 8.61 -18.55 -13.81
CA GLY A 532 8.93 -19.77 -14.56
C GLY A 532 8.65 -19.64 -16.05
N ALA A 533 9.46 -20.32 -16.89
CA ALA A 533 9.25 -20.36 -18.34
C ALA A 533 7.94 -21.06 -18.74
N GLU A 534 7.39 -21.89 -17.84
CA GLU A 534 6.11 -22.60 -18.00
C GLU A 534 4.91 -21.82 -17.43
N THR A 535 5.14 -20.68 -16.75
CA THR A 535 4.05 -19.86 -16.22
C THR A 535 3.43 -19.04 -17.34
N GLU A 536 2.17 -19.35 -17.63
CA GLU A 536 1.42 -18.67 -18.67
C GLU A 536 1.19 -17.18 -18.33
N PRO A 537 1.46 -16.26 -19.28
CA PRO A 537 1.23 -14.83 -19.07
C PRO A 537 -0.25 -14.54 -18.78
N LEU A 538 -0.50 -13.64 -17.83
CA LEU A 538 -1.84 -13.15 -17.53
C LEU A 538 -2.31 -12.21 -18.65
N LEU A 539 -3.48 -12.47 -19.24
CA LEU A 539 -4.08 -11.53 -20.19
C LEU A 539 -4.54 -10.26 -19.45
N VAL A 540 -4.00 -9.11 -19.82
CA VAL A 540 -4.44 -7.80 -19.35
C VAL A 540 -5.15 -7.09 -20.49
N ILE A 541 -6.41 -6.73 -20.29
CA ILE A 541 -7.18 -5.88 -21.21
C ILE A 541 -7.31 -4.51 -20.56
N GLY A 542 -6.85 -3.45 -21.22
CA GLY A 542 -6.87 -2.12 -20.59
C GLY A 542 -6.52 -0.96 -21.52
N PRO A 543 -6.51 0.28 -21.00
CA PRO A 543 -6.32 1.46 -21.84
C PRO A 543 -4.85 1.62 -22.25
N THR A 544 -4.58 2.27 -23.38
CA THR A 544 -3.21 2.41 -23.92
C THR A 544 -2.19 3.00 -22.92
N PRO A 545 -2.53 4.02 -22.10
CA PRO A 545 -1.59 4.55 -21.10
C PRO A 545 -1.18 3.54 -20.03
N LEU A 546 -2.06 2.58 -19.68
CA LEU A 546 -1.74 1.50 -18.75
C LEU A 546 -0.65 0.58 -19.33
N ARG A 547 -0.73 0.24 -20.62
CA ARG A 547 0.32 -0.54 -21.32
C ARG A 547 1.68 0.12 -21.20
N PHE A 548 1.77 1.42 -21.51
CA PHE A 548 3.03 2.16 -21.41
C PHE A 548 3.58 2.18 -19.98
N TRP A 549 2.72 2.36 -18.98
CA TRP A 549 3.15 2.31 -17.59
C TRP A 549 3.66 0.92 -17.19
N LEU A 550 2.95 -0.16 -17.54
CA LEU A 550 3.39 -1.53 -17.26
C LEU A 550 4.73 -1.86 -17.92
N ASP A 551 4.90 -1.50 -19.20
CA ASP A 551 6.13 -1.76 -19.95
C ASP A 551 7.33 -1.01 -19.34
N GLU A 552 7.15 0.27 -19.01
CA GLU A 552 8.18 1.08 -18.36
C GLU A 552 8.51 0.61 -16.94
N TYR A 553 7.51 0.16 -16.18
CA TYR A 553 7.71 -0.40 -14.85
C TYR A 553 8.42 -1.76 -14.91
N ALA A 554 8.01 -2.67 -15.80
CA ALA A 554 8.63 -3.98 -16.02
C ALA A 554 10.09 -3.86 -16.50
N ALA A 555 10.47 -2.73 -17.11
CA ALA A 555 11.86 -2.40 -17.39
C ALA A 555 12.68 -2.14 -16.12
N GLN A 556 12.07 -1.64 -15.03
CA GLN A 556 12.72 -1.39 -13.74
C GLN A 556 12.62 -2.58 -12.77
N ASP A 557 11.50 -3.30 -12.77
CA ASP A 557 11.22 -4.41 -11.85
C ASP A 557 11.15 -5.76 -12.60
N PRO A 558 12.20 -6.60 -12.51
CA PRO A 558 12.22 -7.90 -13.16
C PRO A 558 11.12 -8.86 -12.71
N THR A 559 10.48 -8.62 -11.55
CA THR A 559 9.44 -9.52 -11.02
C THR A 559 8.10 -9.38 -11.74
N VAL A 560 7.93 -8.36 -12.59
CA VAL A 560 6.72 -8.11 -13.40
C VAL A 560 6.93 -8.50 -14.86
N ARG A 561 8.18 -8.44 -15.33
CA ARG A 561 8.54 -8.65 -16.73
C ARG A 561 8.14 -10.04 -17.23
N GLY A 562 7.45 -10.08 -18.37
CA GLY A 562 7.05 -11.32 -19.03
C GLY A 562 5.88 -12.05 -18.37
N LYS A 563 5.26 -11.46 -17.33
CA LYS A 563 4.13 -12.09 -16.61
C LYS A 563 2.75 -11.75 -17.16
N TYR A 564 2.67 -10.89 -18.17
CA TYR A 564 1.42 -10.49 -18.80
C TYR A 564 1.54 -10.42 -20.32
N SER A 565 0.42 -10.62 -20.99
CA SER A 565 0.16 -10.15 -22.36
C SER A 565 -0.85 -9.00 -22.27
N PHE A 566 -0.80 -8.06 -23.21
CA PHE A 566 -1.66 -6.87 -23.17
C PHE A 566 -2.47 -6.74 -24.45
N VAL A 567 -3.75 -6.42 -24.32
CA VAL A 567 -4.64 -6.04 -25.43
C VAL A 567 -5.40 -4.77 -25.04
N GLU A 568 -5.46 -3.79 -25.93
CA GLU A 568 -6.11 -2.52 -25.65
C GLU A 568 -7.65 -2.63 -25.61
N ASN A 569 -8.33 -1.88 -24.73
CA ASN A 569 -9.81 -1.88 -24.69
C ASN A 569 -10.44 -1.50 -26.03
N TYR A 570 -9.82 -0.57 -26.78
CA TYR A 570 -10.36 -0.11 -28.07
C TYR A 570 -10.46 -1.25 -29.09
N SER A 571 -9.69 -2.33 -28.94
CA SER A 571 -9.78 -3.52 -29.79
C SER A 571 -11.13 -4.23 -29.68
N PHE A 572 -11.91 -3.91 -28.66
CA PHE A 572 -13.25 -4.44 -28.40
C PHE A 572 -14.35 -3.34 -28.47
N ASP A 573 -14.02 -2.14 -28.96
CA ASP A 573 -14.97 -1.06 -29.20
C ASP A 573 -15.29 -0.98 -30.70
N GLU A 574 -16.47 -1.46 -31.09
CA GLU A 574 -16.93 -1.45 -32.49
C GLU A 574 -17.05 -0.04 -33.09
N SER A 575 -17.05 1.01 -32.27
CA SER A 575 -17.07 2.39 -32.75
C SER A 575 -15.68 3.01 -32.93
N ASP A 576 -14.61 2.33 -32.51
CA ASP A 576 -13.25 2.79 -32.71
C ASP A 576 -12.70 2.24 -34.03
N SER A 577 -12.36 3.12 -34.99
CA SER A 577 -11.89 2.69 -36.31
C SER A 577 -10.64 1.80 -36.26
N ARG A 578 -9.87 1.84 -35.16
CA ARG A 578 -8.69 0.97 -35.00
C ARG A 578 -9.07 -0.49 -34.80
N SER A 579 -10.29 -0.80 -34.35
CA SER A 579 -10.75 -2.18 -34.17
C SER A 579 -10.86 -2.94 -35.50
N GLU A 580 -10.98 -2.21 -36.62
CA GLU A 580 -11.03 -2.77 -37.97
C GLU A 580 -9.62 -3.00 -38.58
N GLU A 581 -8.56 -2.49 -37.93
CA GLU A 581 -7.19 -2.74 -38.37
C GLU A 581 -6.87 -4.23 -38.24
N VAL A 582 -6.22 -4.79 -39.27
CA VAL A 582 -5.99 -6.24 -39.38
C VAL A 582 -5.27 -6.81 -38.16
N GLU A 583 -4.26 -6.10 -37.64
CA GLU A 583 -3.48 -6.54 -36.48
C GLU A 583 -4.31 -6.48 -35.19
N THR A 584 -4.98 -5.35 -34.94
CA THR A 584 -5.89 -5.15 -33.80
C THR A 584 -7.01 -6.18 -33.78
N HIS A 585 -7.64 -6.43 -34.93
CA HIS A 585 -8.69 -7.43 -35.07
C HIS A 585 -8.18 -8.84 -34.77
N ALA A 586 -6.98 -9.19 -35.26
CA ALA A 586 -6.36 -10.48 -34.97
C ALA A 586 -6.00 -10.63 -33.48
N GLU A 587 -5.56 -9.55 -32.81
CA GLU A 587 -5.33 -9.52 -31.36
C GLU A 587 -6.62 -9.73 -30.56
N ALA A 588 -7.68 -9.00 -30.90
CA ALA A 588 -8.99 -9.15 -30.28
C ALA A 588 -9.55 -10.56 -30.46
N ALA A 589 -9.43 -11.14 -31.67
CA ALA A 589 -9.86 -12.50 -31.94
C ALA A 589 -9.09 -13.54 -31.11
N ARG A 590 -7.77 -13.37 -30.94
CA ARG A 590 -6.96 -14.24 -30.06
C ARG A 590 -7.39 -14.11 -28.60
N ALA A 591 -7.67 -12.89 -28.13
CA ALA A 591 -8.16 -12.65 -26.79
C ALA A 591 -9.56 -13.26 -26.56
N HIS A 592 -10.48 -13.14 -27.52
CA HIS A 592 -11.80 -13.80 -27.42
C HIS A 592 -11.67 -15.33 -27.41
N ALA A 593 -10.80 -15.91 -28.24
CA ALA A 593 -10.53 -17.36 -28.20
C ALA A 593 -9.99 -17.78 -26.82
N TRP A 594 -9.01 -17.03 -26.29
CA TRP A 594 -8.47 -17.23 -24.95
C TRP A 594 -9.54 -17.17 -23.85
N LEU A 595 -10.39 -16.13 -23.85
CA LEU A 595 -11.48 -15.95 -22.89
C LEU A 595 -12.52 -17.07 -22.99
N ARG A 596 -12.81 -17.55 -24.20
CA ARG A 596 -13.73 -18.67 -24.42
C ARG A 596 -13.18 -19.98 -23.85
N GLU A 597 -11.92 -20.27 -24.13
CA GLU A 597 -11.23 -21.51 -23.72
C GLU A 597 -10.87 -21.52 -22.24
N SER A 598 -10.69 -20.35 -21.62
CA SER A 598 -10.23 -20.24 -20.23
C SER A 598 -11.32 -19.87 -19.23
N LEU A 599 -12.35 -19.13 -19.64
CA LEU A 599 -13.32 -18.49 -18.73
C LEU A 599 -14.79 -18.68 -19.13
N ASN A 600 -15.10 -19.48 -20.15
CA ASN A 600 -16.48 -19.61 -20.65
C ASN A 600 -17.11 -18.27 -21.09
N ILE A 601 -16.28 -17.31 -21.49
CA ILE A 601 -16.71 -16.01 -22.02
C ILE A 601 -16.66 -16.07 -23.55
N SER A 602 -17.81 -15.94 -24.20
CA SER A 602 -17.89 -16.00 -25.67
C SER A 602 -17.53 -14.68 -26.33
N GLN A 603 -17.80 -13.55 -25.66
CA GLN A 603 -17.55 -12.22 -26.17
C GLN A 603 -17.36 -11.23 -25.01
N ILE A 604 -16.45 -10.28 -25.19
CA ILE A 604 -16.37 -9.05 -24.41
C ILE A 604 -16.47 -7.85 -25.35
N GLU A 605 -17.35 -6.91 -25.03
CA GLU A 605 -17.53 -5.64 -25.73
C GLU A 605 -17.11 -4.50 -24.79
N CYS A 606 -16.21 -3.62 -25.26
CA CYS A 606 -15.84 -2.40 -24.55
C CYS A 606 -16.69 -1.24 -25.05
N VAL A 607 -17.62 -0.78 -24.22
CA VAL A 607 -18.53 0.33 -24.55
C VAL A 607 -17.90 1.63 -24.08
N PRO A 608 -17.57 2.58 -24.96
CA PRO A 608 -16.98 3.85 -24.55
C PRO A 608 -17.98 4.64 -23.70
N VAL A 609 -17.51 5.17 -22.56
CA VAL A 609 -18.33 5.92 -21.60
C VAL A 609 -17.74 7.30 -21.33
N LYS A 610 -18.60 8.24 -20.93
CA LYS A 610 -18.18 9.60 -20.61
C LYS A 610 -17.61 9.66 -19.19
N HIS A 611 -16.28 9.71 -19.08
CA HIS A 611 -15.56 9.93 -17.83
C HIS A 611 -14.20 10.60 -18.07
N ALA A 612 -13.13 9.81 -18.25
CA ALA A 612 -11.80 10.23 -18.68
C ALA A 612 -11.52 9.74 -20.11
N HIS A 613 -10.41 10.19 -20.71
CA HIS A 613 -9.98 9.68 -22.01
C HIS A 613 -9.75 8.15 -21.94
N GLN A 614 -10.26 7.41 -22.93
CA GLN A 614 -10.22 5.94 -22.98
C GLN A 614 -10.82 5.29 -21.72
N SER A 615 -12.04 5.70 -21.37
CA SER A 615 -12.84 5.02 -20.34
C SER A 615 -13.91 4.16 -20.99
N TYR A 616 -14.01 2.92 -20.52
CA TYR A 616 -14.93 1.92 -21.06
C TYR A 616 -15.74 1.27 -19.95
N ALA A 617 -16.97 0.90 -20.29
CA ALA A 617 -17.72 -0.15 -19.63
C ALA A 617 -17.48 -1.48 -20.36
N ALA A 618 -17.66 -2.61 -19.68
CA ALA A 618 -17.60 -3.94 -20.27
C ALA A 618 -19.00 -4.56 -20.33
N VAL A 619 -19.34 -5.17 -21.46
CA VAL A 619 -20.44 -6.14 -21.56
C VAL A 619 -19.85 -7.50 -21.89
N VAL A 620 -19.99 -8.44 -20.96
CA VAL A 620 -19.46 -9.80 -21.04
C VAL A 620 -20.61 -10.74 -21.38
N THR A 621 -20.49 -11.45 -22.50
CA THR A 621 -21.44 -12.49 -22.89
C THR A 621 -20.80 -13.86 -22.64
N PHE A 622 -21.47 -14.72 -21.88
CA PHE A 622 -21.02 -16.07 -21.58
C PHE A 622 -21.37 -17.05 -22.73
N VAL A 623 -20.81 -18.26 -22.71
CA VAL A 623 -21.06 -19.28 -23.75
C VAL A 623 -22.51 -19.75 -23.82
N ASN A 624 -23.28 -19.62 -22.72
CA ASN A 624 -24.72 -19.91 -22.69
C ASN A 624 -25.58 -18.69 -23.12
N GLY A 625 -24.96 -17.58 -23.51
CA GLY A 625 -25.64 -16.36 -23.93
C GLY A 625 -26.05 -15.40 -22.81
N ALA A 626 -25.86 -15.76 -21.53
CA ALA A 626 -26.11 -14.85 -20.41
C ALA A 626 -25.13 -13.66 -20.45
N LYS A 627 -25.60 -12.46 -20.06
CA LYS A 627 -24.82 -11.23 -20.08
C LYS A 627 -24.61 -10.65 -18.68
N LEU A 628 -23.38 -10.21 -18.41
CA LEU A 628 -23.01 -9.38 -17.27
C LEU A 628 -22.43 -8.06 -17.78
N ALA A 629 -22.86 -6.92 -17.24
CA ALA A 629 -22.29 -5.62 -17.56
C ALA A 629 -21.56 -5.01 -16.35
N PHE A 630 -20.43 -4.35 -16.59
CA PHE A 630 -19.69 -3.58 -15.60
C PHE A 630 -19.40 -2.18 -16.13
N SER A 631 -19.80 -1.14 -15.39
CA SER A 631 -19.78 0.23 -15.91
C SER A 631 -18.38 0.86 -16.02
N GLY A 632 -17.42 0.43 -15.18
CA GLY A 632 -16.29 1.29 -14.83
C GLY A 632 -16.78 2.61 -14.22
N ASP A 633 -15.99 3.68 -14.36
CA ASP A 633 -16.42 5.03 -14.01
C ASP A 633 -17.08 5.71 -15.20
N CYS A 634 -18.26 6.29 -14.98
CA CYS A 634 -19.04 6.87 -16.06
C CYS A 634 -20.09 7.87 -15.59
N ARG A 635 -20.45 8.78 -16.49
CA ARG A 635 -21.80 9.35 -16.52
C ARG A 635 -22.81 8.30 -17.04
N PRO A 636 -24.11 8.46 -16.71
CA PRO A 636 -25.17 7.58 -17.19
C PRO A 636 -25.10 7.46 -18.71
N SER A 637 -25.19 6.23 -19.20
CA SER A 637 -24.85 5.89 -20.58
C SER A 637 -25.94 5.05 -21.23
N ASP A 638 -26.69 5.67 -22.12
CA ASP A 638 -27.71 4.98 -22.93
C ASP A 638 -27.08 3.85 -23.76
N LYS A 639 -25.87 4.07 -24.30
CA LYS A 639 -25.13 3.05 -25.07
C LYS A 639 -24.79 1.82 -24.22
N LEU A 640 -24.47 2.02 -22.94
CA LEU A 640 -24.25 0.91 -22.01
C LEU A 640 -25.57 0.17 -21.76
N ALA A 641 -26.65 0.89 -21.48
CA ALA A 641 -27.97 0.29 -21.29
C ALA A 641 -28.40 -0.54 -22.51
N GLU A 642 -28.24 -0.01 -23.72
CA GLU A 642 -28.55 -0.69 -24.99
C GLU A 642 -27.76 -1.99 -25.18
N LYS A 643 -26.44 -1.96 -24.96
CA LYS A 643 -25.58 -3.16 -25.11
C LYS A 643 -25.85 -4.20 -24.01
N ALA A 644 -26.23 -3.73 -22.81
CA ALA A 644 -26.55 -4.56 -21.65
C ALA A 644 -28.00 -5.05 -21.61
N ILE A 645 -28.84 -4.80 -22.65
CA ILE A 645 -30.24 -5.26 -22.66
C ILE A 645 -30.35 -6.75 -22.31
N GLY A 646 -31.14 -7.04 -21.29
CA GLY A 646 -31.43 -8.39 -20.80
C GLY A 646 -30.31 -9.02 -19.97
N ALA A 647 -29.31 -8.24 -19.53
CA ALA A 647 -28.28 -8.72 -18.62
C ALA A 647 -28.89 -9.27 -17.33
N PHE A 648 -28.40 -10.41 -16.85
CA PHE A 648 -28.85 -10.91 -15.55
C PHE A 648 -28.25 -10.07 -14.42
N LEU A 649 -27.07 -9.50 -14.64
CA LEU A 649 -26.41 -8.64 -13.67
C LEU A 649 -25.77 -7.43 -14.33
N VAL A 650 -26.08 -6.24 -13.81
CA VAL A 650 -25.35 -5.00 -14.07
C VAL A 650 -24.63 -4.60 -12.78
N VAL A 651 -23.32 -4.44 -12.85
CA VAL A 651 -22.51 -3.82 -11.78
C VAL A 651 -22.22 -2.38 -12.19
N HIS A 652 -22.75 -1.42 -11.45
CA HIS A 652 -22.70 -0.02 -11.84
C HIS A 652 -22.08 0.87 -10.74
N GLU A 653 -21.25 1.83 -11.15
CA GLU A 653 -20.75 2.87 -10.24
C GLU A 653 -21.90 3.76 -9.75
N ALA A 654 -21.85 4.12 -8.48
CA ALA A 654 -22.80 5.01 -7.83
C ALA A 654 -22.03 5.93 -6.87
N THR A 655 -21.11 6.71 -7.44
CA THR A 655 -20.13 7.47 -6.65
C THR A 655 -20.77 8.49 -5.72
N PHE A 656 -21.84 9.17 -6.17
CA PHE A 656 -22.46 10.27 -5.44
C PHE A 656 -23.89 9.93 -4.96
N GLU A 657 -24.28 10.52 -3.83
CA GLU A 657 -25.68 10.57 -3.42
C GLU A 657 -26.49 11.48 -4.37
N ASP A 658 -27.80 11.28 -4.42
CA ASP A 658 -28.68 11.94 -5.40
C ASP A 658 -28.73 13.47 -5.22
N ASP A 659 -28.52 13.97 -4.00
CA ASP A 659 -28.45 15.41 -3.69
C ASP A 659 -27.18 16.09 -4.25
N LEU A 660 -26.17 15.30 -4.61
CA LEU A 660 -24.92 15.74 -5.22
C LEU A 660 -24.86 15.55 -6.74
N ALA A 661 -26.01 15.47 -7.42
CA ALA A 661 -26.09 15.32 -8.88
C ALA A 661 -25.20 16.32 -9.68
N LYS A 662 -25.05 17.55 -9.19
CA LYS A 662 -24.14 18.53 -9.80
C LYS A 662 -22.67 18.10 -9.68
N GLU A 663 -22.24 17.64 -8.52
CA GLU A 663 -20.85 17.18 -8.31
C GLU A 663 -20.57 15.90 -9.09
N ALA A 664 -21.55 14.99 -9.16
CA ALA A 664 -21.51 13.80 -10.01
C ALA A 664 -21.28 14.19 -11.48
N LYS A 665 -22.03 15.16 -12.00
CA LYS A 665 -21.84 15.68 -13.36
C LYS A 665 -20.48 16.34 -13.58
N ASP A 666 -20.05 17.19 -12.65
CA ASP A 666 -18.80 17.94 -12.74
C ASP A 666 -17.56 17.02 -12.67
N LYS A 667 -17.64 15.93 -11.89
CA LYS A 667 -16.59 14.91 -11.76
C LYS A 667 -16.78 13.72 -12.71
N ALA A 668 -17.79 13.76 -13.56
CA ALA A 668 -18.13 12.73 -14.54
C ALA A 668 -18.38 11.32 -13.97
N HIS A 669 -19.20 11.25 -12.91
CA HIS A 669 -19.66 10.03 -12.24
C HIS A 669 -21.19 9.98 -12.14
N CYS A 670 -21.75 8.86 -11.72
CA CYS A 670 -23.18 8.69 -11.50
C CYS A 670 -23.60 9.01 -10.07
N THR A 671 -24.85 9.46 -9.94
CA THR A 671 -25.61 9.31 -8.69
C THR A 671 -26.24 7.91 -8.61
N MET A 672 -26.75 7.53 -7.45
CA MET A 672 -27.46 6.25 -7.28
C MET A 672 -28.69 6.16 -8.18
N ALA A 673 -29.56 7.18 -8.18
CA ALA A 673 -30.78 7.19 -8.99
C ALA A 673 -30.48 7.06 -10.48
N GLU A 674 -29.41 7.69 -10.95
CA GLU A 674 -29.00 7.59 -12.34
C GLU A 674 -28.45 6.20 -12.71
N ALA A 675 -27.66 5.59 -11.82
CA ALA A 675 -27.17 4.21 -12.02
C ALA A 675 -28.33 3.19 -12.05
N ILE A 676 -29.34 3.39 -11.18
CA ILE A 676 -30.56 2.59 -11.16
C ILE A 676 -31.33 2.72 -12.48
N GLU A 677 -31.44 3.93 -13.01
CA GLU A 677 -32.12 4.17 -14.28
C GLU A 677 -31.42 3.45 -15.46
N VAL A 678 -30.08 3.46 -15.51
CA VAL A 678 -29.32 2.68 -16.50
C VAL A 678 -29.63 1.18 -16.38
N GLY A 679 -29.69 0.65 -15.17
CA GLY A 679 -30.08 -0.74 -14.92
C GLY A 679 -31.49 -1.08 -15.40
N ARG A 680 -32.46 -0.17 -15.20
CA ARG A 680 -33.84 -0.32 -15.69
C ARG A 680 -33.92 -0.31 -17.21
N GLN A 681 -33.22 0.62 -17.86
CA GLN A 681 -33.16 0.70 -19.32
C GLN A 681 -32.52 -0.55 -19.94
N ALA A 682 -31.51 -1.11 -19.26
CA ALA A 682 -30.92 -2.39 -19.62
C ALA A 682 -31.85 -3.59 -19.36
N LYS A 683 -33.03 -3.39 -18.74
CA LYS A 683 -33.94 -4.46 -18.31
C LYS A 683 -33.20 -5.54 -17.53
N ALA A 684 -32.30 -5.10 -16.65
CA ALA A 684 -31.45 -5.99 -15.89
C ALA A 684 -32.29 -6.75 -14.85
N ARG A 685 -31.92 -8.01 -14.58
CA ARG A 685 -32.57 -8.78 -13.49
C ARG A 685 -32.08 -8.28 -12.13
N HIS A 686 -30.77 -8.07 -12.02
CA HIS A 686 -30.08 -7.64 -10.80
C HIS A 686 -29.17 -6.44 -11.10
N LEU A 687 -29.11 -5.51 -10.15
CA LEU A 687 -28.23 -4.35 -10.16
C LEU A 687 -27.41 -4.32 -8.87
N LEU A 688 -26.08 -4.33 -9.01
CA LEU A 688 -25.13 -4.15 -7.91
C LEU A 688 -24.45 -2.79 -8.02
N LEU A 689 -24.70 -1.91 -7.05
CA LEU A 689 -24.09 -0.59 -6.96
C LEU A 689 -22.74 -0.67 -6.23
N THR A 690 -21.74 0.07 -6.70
CA THR A 690 -20.38 0.06 -6.13
C THR A 690 -19.68 1.40 -6.37
N HIS A 691 -18.37 1.47 -6.05
CA HIS A 691 -17.52 2.63 -6.27
C HIS A 691 -18.01 3.90 -5.56
N PHE A 692 -18.35 3.76 -4.28
CA PHE A 692 -18.94 4.83 -3.49
C PHE A 692 -17.90 5.88 -3.09
N SER A 693 -18.31 7.15 -3.05
CA SER A 693 -17.48 8.22 -2.49
C SER A 693 -17.21 7.97 -1.00
N GLN A 694 -15.94 8.04 -0.61
CA GLN A 694 -15.52 7.92 0.78
C GLN A 694 -15.93 9.09 1.67
N ARG A 695 -16.60 10.11 1.11
CA ARG A 695 -17.25 11.17 1.89
C ARG A 695 -18.27 10.59 2.87
N TYR A 696 -18.86 9.45 2.50
CA TYR A 696 -19.93 8.79 3.24
C TYR A 696 -19.42 7.45 3.75
N PRO A 697 -19.07 7.33 5.05
CA PRO A 697 -18.69 6.04 5.61
C PRO A 697 -19.89 5.08 5.71
N LYS A 698 -21.12 5.62 5.69
CA LYS A 698 -22.37 4.88 5.80
C LYS A 698 -22.68 4.08 4.54
N MET A 699 -23.55 3.08 4.71
CA MET A 699 -24.16 2.40 3.57
C MET A 699 -25.04 3.39 2.80
N ALA A 700 -25.01 3.29 1.48
CA ALA A 700 -25.80 4.16 0.63
C ALA A 700 -27.30 3.81 0.80
N VAL A 701 -28.11 4.77 1.24
CA VAL A 701 -29.54 4.54 1.52
C VAL A 701 -30.33 4.72 0.23
N LEU A 702 -31.03 3.67 -0.20
CA LEU A 702 -31.99 3.76 -1.29
C LEU A 702 -33.18 4.62 -0.83
N SER A 703 -33.47 5.72 -1.53
CA SER A 703 -34.63 6.54 -1.21
C SER A 703 -35.93 5.82 -1.59
N SER A 704 -36.96 5.91 -0.75
CA SER A 704 -38.29 5.32 -1.02
C SER A 704 -38.92 5.81 -2.33
N ALA A 705 -38.52 7.00 -2.81
CA ALA A 705 -38.94 7.55 -4.10
C ALA A 705 -38.46 6.73 -5.31
N THR A 706 -37.44 5.87 -5.15
CA THR A 706 -36.98 4.98 -6.22
C THR A 706 -37.85 3.74 -6.40
N GLU A 707 -38.77 3.44 -5.48
CA GLU A 707 -39.66 2.27 -5.56
C GLU A 707 -40.99 2.55 -6.29
N ASP A 708 -41.40 3.82 -6.41
CA ASP A 708 -42.79 4.24 -6.70
C ASP A 708 -43.12 4.58 -8.18
N ASN A 709 -42.17 4.60 -9.10
CA ASN A 709 -42.43 4.87 -10.53
C ASN A 709 -42.51 3.59 -11.39
N ARG A 710 -43.32 2.61 -10.98
CA ARG A 710 -43.50 1.35 -11.72
C ARG A 710 -44.60 1.46 -12.79
N ALA A 711 -44.33 0.99 -14.00
CA ALA A 711 -45.38 0.48 -14.87
C ALA A 711 -45.83 -0.88 -14.33
N ALA A 712 -47.14 -1.15 -14.28
CA ALA A 712 -47.72 -2.32 -13.58
C ALA A 712 -47.33 -3.71 -14.14
N ASP A 713 -46.62 -3.78 -15.28
CA ASP A 713 -46.32 -5.01 -16.03
C ASP A 713 -44.82 -5.41 -16.08
N GLU A 714 -43.90 -4.65 -15.47
CA GLU A 714 -42.47 -5.01 -15.48
C GLU A 714 -42.04 -5.78 -14.22
N ALA A 715 -41.29 -6.87 -14.40
CA ALA A 715 -40.71 -7.63 -13.29
C ALA A 715 -39.73 -6.75 -12.49
N PRO A 716 -39.75 -6.79 -11.15
CA PRO A 716 -38.89 -5.94 -10.34
C PRO A 716 -37.41 -6.31 -10.51
N MET A 717 -36.58 -5.32 -10.86
CA MET A 717 -35.11 -5.42 -10.79
C MET A 717 -34.68 -5.36 -9.34
N GLU A 718 -33.88 -6.32 -8.89
CA GLU A 718 -33.32 -6.31 -7.53
C GLU A 718 -32.07 -5.43 -7.46
N ILE A 719 -31.98 -4.63 -6.41
CA ILE A 719 -30.90 -3.64 -6.23
C ILE A 719 -30.17 -3.95 -4.94
N LEU A 720 -28.85 -4.07 -5.03
CA LEU A 720 -27.95 -4.32 -3.92
C LEU A 720 -26.81 -3.30 -3.94
N THR A 721 -26.31 -2.92 -2.76
CA THR A 721 -25.10 -2.11 -2.61
C THR A 721 -23.93 -2.98 -2.18
N ALA A 722 -22.81 -2.88 -2.90
CA ALA A 722 -21.62 -3.63 -2.60
C ALA A 722 -20.92 -3.13 -1.33
N ILE A 723 -20.37 -4.08 -0.59
CA ILE A 723 -19.45 -3.84 0.53
C ILE A 723 -18.21 -4.71 0.28
N ASP A 724 -17.05 -4.25 0.74
CA ASP A 724 -15.82 -5.04 0.67
C ASP A 724 -16.06 -6.45 1.23
N MET A 725 -15.56 -7.46 0.51
CA MET A 725 -15.72 -8.90 0.79
C MET A 725 -17.12 -9.48 0.57
N LEU A 726 -18.09 -8.72 0.07
CA LEU A 726 -19.35 -9.29 -0.42
C LEU A 726 -19.05 -10.25 -1.57
N SER A 727 -19.45 -11.51 -1.42
CA SER A 727 -19.17 -12.61 -2.34
C SER A 727 -20.44 -13.40 -2.63
N LEU A 728 -21.02 -13.19 -3.81
CA LEU A 728 -22.31 -13.78 -4.18
C LEU A 728 -22.13 -14.73 -5.36
N ARG A 729 -22.72 -15.93 -5.24
CA ARG A 729 -22.96 -16.79 -6.41
C ARG A 729 -24.04 -16.14 -7.27
N PHE A 730 -23.98 -16.35 -8.59
CA PHE A 730 -24.99 -15.80 -9.50
C PHE A 730 -26.42 -16.28 -9.17
N ARG A 731 -26.55 -17.49 -8.63
CA ARG A 731 -27.83 -18.06 -8.18
C ARG A 731 -28.29 -17.56 -6.81
N GLU A 732 -27.44 -16.81 -6.12
CA GLU A 732 -27.63 -16.29 -4.76
C GLU A 732 -27.66 -14.76 -4.75
N LEU A 733 -27.88 -14.12 -5.91
CA LEU A 733 -28.00 -12.66 -5.99
C LEU A 733 -29.22 -12.13 -5.23
N ARG A 734 -30.22 -12.97 -4.97
CA ARG A 734 -31.34 -12.65 -4.06
C ARG A 734 -30.92 -12.89 -2.61
N GLN A 735 -30.73 -11.83 -1.84
CA GLN A 735 -30.42 -11.90 -0.41
C GLN A 735 -31.37 -10.98 0.38
N PRO A 736 -32.52 -11.49 0.86
CA PRO A 736 -33.45 -10.73 1.67
C PRO A 736 -32.74 -10.14 2.91
N ASN A 737 -33.11 -8.92 3.30
CA ASN A 737 -32.64 -8.22 4.50
C ASN A 737 -31.12 -7.96 4.59
N LEU A 738 -30.31 -8.42 3.63
CA LEU A 738 -28.86 -8.21 3.62
C LEU A 738 -28.48 -6.73 3.74
N MET A 739 -29.12 -5.88 2.93
CA MET A 739 -28.85 -4.43 2.94
C MET A 739 -29.29 -3.77 4.25
N GLU A 740 -30.43 -4.20 4.81
CA GLU A 740 -30.93 -3.66 6.07
C GLU A 740 -29.96 -3.96 7.23
N VAL A 741 -29.52 -5.22 7.35
CA VAL A 741 -28.57 -5.63 8.38
C VAL A 741 -27.22 -4.95 8.19
N CYS A 742 -26.71 -4.87 6.95
CA CYS A 742 -25.49 -4.12 6.65
C CYS A 742 -25.58 -2.66 7.12
N THR A 743 -26.72 -2.00 6.89
CA THR A 743 -26.95 -0.61 7.32
C THR A 743 -26.89 -0.50 8.84
N GLN A 744 -27.60 -1.39 9.56
CA GLN A 744 -27.65 -1.37 11.01
C GLN A 744 -26.26 -1.55 11.65
N LEU A 745 -25.48 -2.53 11.18
CA LEU A 745 -24.14 -2.79 11.71
C LEU A 745 -23.18 -1.62 11.47
N MET A 746 -23.22 -1.02 10.28
CA MET A 746 -22.37 0.15 9.98
C MET A 746 -22.76 1.40 10.78
N THR A 747 -24.01 1.51 11.25
CA THR A 747 -24.44 2.63 12.12
C THR A 747 -24.07 2.46 13.59
N GLN A 748 -23.97 1.23 14.09
CA GLN A 748 -23.65 0.95 15.51
C GLN A 748 -22.17 1.23 15.83
N ASP A 749 -21.24 0.87 14.93
CA ASP A 749 -19.80 1.07 15.10
C ASP A 749 -19.39 2.56 15.23
N ASP A 750 -20.18 3.49 14.65
CA ASP A 750 -19.91 4.93 14.68
C ASP A 750 -20.29 5.60 16.03
N GLU A 751 -21.20 5.00 16.82
CA GLU A 751 -21.57 5.56 18.14
C GLU A 751 -20.51 5.26 19.22
N GLU A 752 -19.76 4.16 19.09
CA GLU A 752 -18.67 3.81 20.01
C GLU A 752 -17.37 4.59 19.73
N VAL A 753 -17.14 4.97 18.47
CA VAL A 753 -15.95 5.72 18.04
C VAL A 753 -16.37 7.14 17.75
N GLY A 754 -16.29 8.03 18.75
CA GLY A 754 -16.45 9.47 18.55
C GLY A 754 -15.39 10.02 17.59
N ASP A 755 -15.57 9.84 16.28
CA ASP A 755 -14.57 10.07 15.25
C ASP A 755 -14.59 11.55 14.81
N VAL A 756 -14.14 12.40 15.72
CA VAL A 756 -14.03 13.86 15.53
C VAL A 756 -13.08 14.19 14.35
N GLU A 757 -12.14 13.31 14.00
CA GLU A 757 -11.19 13.51 12.90
C GLU A 757 -11.77 13.11 11.52
N ALA A 758 -12.68 12.14 11.41
CA ALA A 758 -13.40 11.87 10.16
C ALA A 758 -14.28 13.08 9.77
N ALA A 759 -14.96 13.68 10.75
CA ALA A 759 -15.68 14.94 10.59
C ALA A 759 -14.75 16.13 10.25
N ALA A 760 -13.54 16.17 10.83
CA ALA A 760 -12.55 17.21 10.53
C ALA A 760 -11.89 17.04 9.14
N SER A 761 -11.63 15.80 8.71
CA SER A 761 -11.15 15.46 7.36
C SER A 761 -12.22 15.79 6.32
N HIS A 762 -13.48 15.46 6.61
CA HIS A 762 -14.63 15.84 5.81
C HIS A 762 -14.76 17.37 5.68
N LYS A 763 -14.64 18.10 6.79
CA LYS A 763 -14.63 19.56 6.79
C LYS A 763 -13.44 20.14 6.01
N ALA A 764 -12.26 19.56 6.16
CA ALA A 764 -11.07 19.98 5.41
C ALA A 764 -11.21 19.71 3.90
N GLN A 765 -11.88 18.62 3.51
CA GLN A 765 -12.15 18.29 2.11
C GLN A 765 -13.23 19.20 1.50
N GLN A 766 -14.27 19.55 2.27
CA GLN A 766 -15.27 20.56 1.87
C GLN A 766 -14.64 21.95 1.71
N GLU A 767 -13.90 22.43 2.70
CA GLU A 767 -13.18 23.72 2.64
C GLU A 767 -12.19 23.76 1.45
N ARG A 768 -11.63 22.60 1.09
CA ARG A 768 -10.71 22.47 -0.03
C ARG A 768 -11.40 22.50 -1.39
N GLU A 769 -12.60 21.90 -1.51
CA GLU A 769 -13.42 22.00 -2.71
C GLU A 769 -13.97 23.41 -2.90
N GLU A 770 -14.35 24.10 -1.83
CA GLU A 770 -14.73 25.52 -1.87
C GLU A 770 -13.56 26.39 -2.35
N ARG A 771 -12.34 26.15 -1.84
CA ARG A 771 -11.13 26.86 -2.31
C ARG A 771 -10.81 26.57 -3.77
N LYS A 772 -11.06 25.35 -4.27
CA LYS A 772 -10.90 25.01 -5.69
C LYS A 772 -11.95 25.69 -6.56
N LYS A 773 -13.23 25.72 -6.13
CA LYS A 773 -14.30 26.48 -6.79
C LYS A 773 -13.94 27.97 -6.87
N LEU A 774 -13.46 28.58 -5.78
CA LEU A 774 -13.06 29.99 -5.76
C LEU A 774 -11.89 30.31 -6.73
N LYS A 775 -10.96 29.37 -6.91
CA LYS A 775 -9.84 29.52 -7.86
C LYS A 775 -10.26 29.31 -9.31
N SER A 776 -11.24 28.45 -9.60
CA SER A 776 -11.74 28.27 -10.97
C SER A 776 -12.58 29.46 -11.42
N THR A 777 -13.37 30.07 -10.53
CA THR A 777 -14.14 31.29 -10.85
C THR A 777 -13.21 32.45 -11.22
N LYS A 778 -12.09 32.64 -10.49
CA LYS A 778 -11.09 33.68 -10.81
C LYS A 778 -10.32 33.47 -12.11
N ARG A 779 -10.27 32.24 -12.64
CA ARG A 779 -9.64 31.91 -13.93
C ARG A 779 -10.60 32.02 -15.11
N GLY A 780 -11.91 32.09 -14.88
CA GLY A 780 -12.90 32.37 -15.92
C GLY A 780 -13.20 33.86 -16.12
N GLU A 781 -12.76 34.71 -15.19
CA GLU A 781 -12.91 36.18 -15.23
C GLU A 781 -11.64 36.93 -15.69
N GLN A 782 -10.57 36.19 -16.02
CA GLN A 782 -9.34 36.68 -16.68
C GLN A 782 -9.21 36.01 -18.04
#